data_AF-A0A2N6AUX3-F1
#
_entry.id   AF-A0A2N6AUX3-F1
#
_cell.length_a   1.000
_cell.length_b   1.000
_cell.length_c   1.000
_cell.angle_alpha   90.00
_cell.angle_beta   90.00
_cell.angle_gamma   90.00
#
_symmetry.space_group_name_H-M   'P 1'
#
loop_
_entity.id
_entity.type
_entity.pdbx_description
1 polymer ?
#
loop_
_entity_poly.entity_id
_entity_poly.type
_entity_poly.pdbx_seq_one_letter_code
_entity_poly.pdbx_strand_id
1 'polypeptide(L)'
;MRTHRRRQDAHPHIRRLRVKEIVIGKDRVSVAELIGKGGEGEVYAIKGRPGQAVKIYNTSLRTKREDKVRAMVAEGLAVKTNLVAYPGEVVTDHRGKFLGFVMRLVSGYRPLHELYSPKSRQRHFPKSDYRFIVHAALNVARAVGKVHQTGCIIGDLNHSGVLVAQDATVALIDADSFQFKLDGKSYHCVVGVPDFTPPELHGKNLASVQRTVDHDNFGLAIAIFHLLFMGRHPYAGRYKGPDISMSDAIAQNRFAFSLKRQVATQTTPPPGALTLDMFPDAIARAFENAFGLTPRARPSALDWIHTLNSLEGSMNRCSRVKTHYYPSTTAGCVWCKVTANSSFDMFPDLTDVELHILSDARGTEQAICEILAFRFPTVADLLPTGIKPRGASDALREARSNKRWRMLIGLLMMGGAVAGFIYLTPLWFVWIGLAITGWVNISNREIEIDPFQRAFKVADACVQRELDGFVQRNGMSEVVKVRGDLDAAIAAYKGHEDALARGLRVMKSNRESRQRQAYLDRFSIRRANISGIGPAKTATLISFGIETAADVKRSAVLRVPGFGDVMTRKLVAWRRGHESRFKYDRKPNAQDITDERALRGRFAAEKAKLESIIRNGLGTLRNAKPRLDVLPALARRDKALTDALAVRAQTEQDLRELGASVPASTVALMVAPSPRPTPQPVRMPRVRTSRVTAASGTPTCPRCSSPMQRRSGRYGQFWGCSRYPRCKGTQNI
;
A
#
# COMPACT_ATOMS: atom_id res chain seq x y z
N MET A 1 39.43 -53.56 20.35
CA MET A 1 40.11 -53.10 19.11
C MET A 1 39.37 -53.69 17.91
N ARG A 2 39.19 -52.91 16.83
CA ARG A 2 38.99 -53.27 15.39
C ARG A 2 38.45 -54.69 15.10
N THR A 3 37.40 -54.94 14.32
CA THR A 3 36.91 -54.34 13.05
C THR A 3 35.77 -55.26 12.61
N HIS A 4 34.68 -54.78 12.00
CA HIS A 4 34.08 -55.51 10.87
C HIS A 4 33.20 -54.64 9.97
N ARG A 5 33.54 -54.75 8.69
CA ARG A 5 33.02 -54.18 7.44
C ARG A 5 31.51 -53.86 7.37
N ARG A 6 31.24 -52.66 6.82
CA ARG A 6 29.98 -52.25 6.17
C ARG A 6 29.60 -53.23 5.05
N ARG A 7 28.38 -53.76 5.09
CA ARG A 7 27.67 -54.25 3.90
C ARG A 7 27.15 -53.05 3.11
N GLN A 8 27.54 -53.00 1.85
CA GLN A 8 26.88 -52.24 0.79
C GLN A 8 25.57 -52.95 0.47
N ASP A 9 24.43 -52.26 0.54
CA ASP A 9 23.21 -52.71 -0.11
C ASP A 9 22.53 -51.55 -0.84
N ALA A 10 22.59 -51.69 -2.16
CA ALA A 10 21.73 -51.22 -3.24
C ALA A 10 20.80 -50.00 -3.03
N HIS A 11 21.04 -48.99 -3.88
CA HIS A 11 20.10 -47.92 -4.21
C HIS A 11 18.81 -48.49 -4.85
N PRO A 12 17.61 -48.10 -4.42
CA PRO A 12 16.42 -48.30 -5.23
C PRO A 12 16.36 -47.18 -6.28
N HIS A 13 16.62 -47.57 -7.52
CA HIS A 13 16.39 -46.75 -8.71
C HIS A 13 14.98 -46.16 -8.71
N ILE A 14 14.88 -44.82 -8.59
CA ILE A 14 13.69 -44.09 -9.04
C ILE A 14 13.68 -44.18 -10.57
N ARG A 15 13.00 -45.19 -11.13
CA ARG A 15 12.66 -45.24 -12.56
C ARG A 15 11.70 -44.09 -12.89
N ARG A 16 12.26 -42.91 -13.20
CA ARG A 16 11.55 -41.85 -13.92
C ARG A 16 11.37 -42.33 -15.37
N LEU A 17 10.16 -42.73 -15.75
CA LEU A 17 9.78 -42.80 -17.16
C LEU A 17 9.77 -41.38 -17.74
N ARG A 18 10.95 -40.88 -18.18
CA ARG A 18 11.04 -39.75 -19.09
C ARG A 18 10.82 -40.30 -20.47
N VAL A 19 9.64 -40.12 -21.05
CA VAL A 19 9.45 -40.28 -22.49
C VAL A 19 10.42 -39.30 -23.15
N LYS A 20 11.54 -39.79 -23.68
CA LYS A 20 12.54 -38.96 -24.36
C LYS A 20 12.28 -38.88 -25.87
N GLU A 21 11.63 -39.90 -26.41
CA GLU A 21 11.30 -40.03 -27.82
C GLU A 21 9.82 -40.35 -27.98
N ILE A 22 9.22 -39.68 -28.94
CA ILE A 22 7.83 -39.82 -29.36
C ILE A 22 7.78 -40.00 -30.87
N VAL A 23 6.69 -40.56 -31.37
CA VAL A 23 6.43 -40.71 -32.81
C VAL A 23 5.27 -39.79 -33.18
N ILE A 24 5.47 -38.97 -34.21
CA ILE A 24 4.46 -38.08 -34.79
C ILE A 24 4.34 -38.46 -36.27
N GLY A 25 3.21 -39.07 -36.67
CA GLY A 25 3.09 -39.66 -38.00
C GLY A 25 4.14 -40.75 -38.22
N LYS A 26 5.10 -40.52 -39.12
CA LYS A 26 6.25 -41.42 -39.37
C LYS A 26 7.55 -40.93 -38.73
N ASP A 27 7.56 -39.71 -38.19
CA ASP A 27 8.77 -39.06 -37.69
C ASP A 27 9.03 -39.44 -36.23
N ARG A 28 10.28 -39.83 -35.93
CA ARG A 28 10.76 -39.97 -34.55
C ARG A 28 11.29 -38.63 -34.08
N VAL A 29 10.69 -38.11 -33.01
CA VAL A 29 11.00 -36.77 -32.50
C VAL A 29 11.30 -36.85 -31.01
N SER A 30 12.32 -36.12 -30.56
CA SER A 30 12.63 -36.00 -29.14
C SER A 30 11.87 -34.84 -28.51
N VAL A 31 11.36 -35.04 -27.31
CA VAL A 31 10.80 -33.95 -26.49
C VAL A 31 11.94 -33.20 -25.79
N ALA A 32 11.77 -31.88 -25.66
CA ALA A 32 12.75 -30.98 -25.05
C ALA A 32 12.38 -30.67 -23.59
N GLU A 33 12.07 -29.42 -23.28
CA GLU A 33 11.77 -28.95 -21.93
C GLU A 33 10.30 -29.21 -21.55
N LEU A 34 10.06 -29.53 -20.27
CA LEU A 34 8.72 -29.59 -19.70
C LEU A 34 8.17 -28.16 -19.53
N ILE A 35 7.13 -27.83 -20.28
CA ILE A 35 6.46 -26.53 -20.24
C ILE A 35 5.48 -26.45 -19.07
N GLY A 36 4.74 -27.54 -18.83
CA GLY A 36 3.71 -27.55 -17.80
C GLY A 36 3.28 -28.96 -17.40
N LYS A 37 2.78 -29.10 -16.18
CA LYS A 37 2.27 -30.36 -15.64
C LYS A 37 0.89 -30.14 -15.02
N GLY A 38 -0.10 -30.88 -15.49
CA GLY A 38 -1.48 -30.84 -15.02
C GLY A 38 -1.95 -32.18 -14.44
N GLY A 39 -3.23 -32.23 -14.06
CA GLY A 39 -3.85 -33.46 -13.54
C GLY A 39 -4.03 -34.56 -14.60
N GLU A 40 -4.13 -34.18 -15.88
CA GLU A 40 -4.36 -35.12 -16.97
C GLU A 40 -3.07 -35.59 -17.67
N GLY A 41 -1.98 -34.85 -17.52
CA GLY A 41 -0.75 -35.13 -18.23
C GLY A 41 0.29 -34.01 -18.12
N GLU A 42 1.30 -34.12 -18.97
CA GLU A 42 2.47 -33.24 -19.03
C GLU A 42 2.61 -32.65 -20.44
N VAL A 43 3.01 -31.38 -20.53
CA VAL A 43 3.17 -30.64 -21.78
C VAL A 43 4.64 -30.32 -21.97
N TYR A 44 5.19 -30.67 -23.14
CA TYR A 44 6.60 -30.53 -23.48
C TYR A 44 6.78 -29.72 -24.77
N ALA A 45 7.88 -28.98 -24.86
CA ALA A 45 8.36 -28.44 -26.14
C ALA A 45 8.89 -29.58 -27.02
N ILE A 46 8.78 -29.43 -28.34
CA ILE A 46 9.24 -30.43 -29.32
C ILE A 46 10.57 -29.98 -29.92
N LYS A 47 11.60 -30.84 -29.89
CA LYS A 47 12.90 -30.51 -30.47
C LYS A 47 12.78 -30.46 -32.01
N GLY A 48 13.20 -29.35 -32.61
CA GLY A 48 13.17 -29.17 -34.07
C GLY A 48 11.82 -28.71 -34.66
N ARG A 49 10.76 -28.54 -33.84
CA ARG A 49 9.47 -27.98 -34.27
C ARG A 49 9.11 -26.73 -33.45
N PRO A 50 9.67 -25.55 -33.76
CA PRO A 50 9.39 -24.31 -33.01
C PRO A 50 7.91 -23.93 -33.11
N GLY A 51 7.34 -23.36 -32.04
CA GLY A 51 5.93 -22.96 -32.02
C GLY A 51 4.93 -24.12 -31.83
N GLN A 52 5.41 -25.34 -31.61
CA GLN A 52 4.57 -26.50 -31.28
C GLN A 52 4.95 -27.09 -29.91
N ALA A 53 3.95 -27.69 -29.25
CA ALA A 53 4.10 -28.41 -28.01
C ALA A 53 3.36 -29.74 -28.08
N VAL A 54 3.81 -30.72 -27.29
CA VAL A 54 3.14 -32.02 -27.16
C VAL A 54 2.54 -32.15 -25.77
N LYS A 55 1.26 -32.51 -25.69
CA LYS A 55 0.59 -32.95 -24.46
C LYS A 55 0.64 -34.47 -24.41
N ILE A 56 1.26 -35.01 -23.37
CA ILE A 56 1.35 -36.45 -23.10
C ILE A 56 0.46 -36.77 -21.91
N TYR A 57 -0.55 -37.62 -22.11
CA TYR A 57 -1.46 -38.02 -21.05
C TYR A 57 -0.83 -38.99 -20.05
N ASN A 58 -1.31 -38.92 -18.81
CA ASN A 58 -1.09 -39.94 -17.80
C ASN A 58 -1.59 -41.30 -18.31
N THR A 59 -0.89 -42.38 -17.93
CA THR A 59 -1.15 -43.74 -18.45
C THR A 59 -2.61 -44.17 -18.32
N SER A 60 -3.29 -43.80 -17.23
CA SER A 60 -4.69 -44.15 -16.96
C SER A 60 -5.72 -43.44 -17.85
N LEU A 61 -5.35 -42.34 -18.51
CA LEU A 61 -6.26 -41.53 -19.32
C LEU A 61 -6.10 -41.78 -20.82
N ARG A 62 -4.99 -42.37 -21.26
CA ARG A 62 -4.66 -42.56 -22.69
C ARG A 62 -5.78 -43.27 -23.45
N THR A 63 -6.21 -44.43 -22.98
CA THR A 63 -7.28 -45.21 -23.61
C THR A 63 -8.62 -44.45 -23.65
N LYS A 64 -8.92 -43.62 -22.63
CA LYS A 64 -10.16 -42.84 -22.55
C LYS A 64 -10.16 -41.61 -23.46
N ARG A 65 -8.98 -41.09 -23.80
CA ARG A 65 -8.82 -39.85 -24.59
C ARG A 65 -8.49 -40.11 -26.06
N GLU A 66 -7.94 -41.28 -26.39
CA GLU A 66 -7.47 -41.61 -27.73
C GLU A 66 -8.51 -41.39 -28.83
N ASP A 67 -9.69 -42.02 -28.72
CA ASP A 67 -10.76 -41.92 -29.72
C ASP A 67 -11.17 -40.47 -30.00
N LYS A 68 -11.35 -39.67 -28.94
CA LYS A 68 -11.70 -38.26 -29.06
C LYS A 68 -10.60 -37.44 -29.73
N VAL A 69 -9.33 -37.62 -29.32
CA VAL A 69 -8.21 -36.87 -29.88
C VAL A 69 -8.00 -37.21 -31.36
N ARG A 70 -8.11 -38.49 -31.73
CA ARG A 70 -8.04 -38.91 -33.14
C ARG A 70 -9.16 -38.27 -33.96
N ALA A 71 -10.38 -38.23 -33.45
CA ALA A 71 -11.49 -37.55 -34.10
C ALA A 71 -11.27 -36.03 -34.26
N MET A 72 -10.69 -35.35 -33.26
CA MET A 72 -10.37 -33.92 -33.36
C MET A 72 -9.32 -33.62 -34.43
N VAL A 73 -8.31 -34.49 -34.54
CA VAL A 73 -7.26 -34.39 -35.58
C VAL A 73 -7.83 -34.67 -36.96
N ALA A 74 -8.68 -35.70 -37.10
CA ALA A 74 -9.33 -36.04 -38.37
C ALA A 74 -10.27 -34.91 -38.87
N GLU A 75 -11.00 -34.28 -37.97
CA GLU A 75 -11.85 -33.11 -38.27
C GLU A 75 -11.05 -31.84 -38.60
N GLY A 76 -9.73 -31.85 -38.43
CA GLY A 76 -8.86 -30.72 -38.76
C GLY A 76 -9.14 -29.47 -37.92
N LEU A 77 -9.60 -29.60 -36.67
CA LEU A 77 -9.97 -28.44 -35.84
C LEU A 77 -8.81 -27.46 -35.63
N ALA A 78 -7.57 -27.95 -35.57
CA ALA A 78 -6.37 -27.12 -35.38
C ALA A 78 -6.06 -26.18 -36.55
N VAL A 79 -6.47 -26.49 -37.78
CA VAL A 79 -6.23 -25.61 -38.94
C VAL A 79 -7.34 -24.56 -39.11
N LYS A 80 -8.49 -24.71 -38.43
CA LYS A 80 -9.63 -23.79 -38.54
C LYS A 80 -9.40 -22.46 -37.81
N THR A 81 -8.50 -22.41 -36.83
CA THR A 81 -8.20 -21.19 -36.08
C THR A 81 -6.85 -21.25 -35.35
N ASN A 82 -6.15 -20.12 -35.31
CA ASN A 82 -4.94 -19.95 -34.50
C ASN A 82 -5.22 -19.44 -33.09
N LEU A 83 -6.48 -19.13 -32.74
CA LEU A 83 -6.85 -18.64 -31.41
C LEU A 83 -6.95 -19.76 -30.36
N VAL A 84 -6.96 -21.03 -30.78
CA VAL A 84 -7.21 -22.17 -29.91
C VAL A 84 -6.13 -23.23 -30.13
N ALA A 85 -5.54 -23.75 -29.06
CA ALA A 85 -4.57 -24.83 -29.11
C ALA A 85 -5.25 -26.21 -29.21
N TYR A 86 -5.90 -26.47 -30.35
CA TYR A 86 -6.51 -27.77 -30.64
C TYR A 86 -5.46 -28.89 -30.87
N PRO A 87 -5.83 -30.17 -30.66
CA PRO A 87 -5.06 -31.29 -31.16
C PRO A 87 -4.89 -31.22 -32.69
N GLY A 88 -3.64 -31.15 -33.15
CA GLY A 88 -3.28 -31.07 -34.57
C GLY A 88 -2.68 -32.35 -35.13
N GLU A 89 -1.89 -33.10 -34.35
CA GLU A 89 -1.32 -34.38 -34.76
C GLU A 89 -1.37 -35.38 -33.59
N VAL A 90 -1.56 -36.66 -33.88
CA VAL A 90 -1.55 -37.73 -32.87
C VAL A 90 -0.11 -38.12 -32.54
N VAL A 91 0.16 -38.34 -31.25
CA VAL A 91 1.46 -38.77 -30.75
C VAL A 91 1.39 -40.18 -30.18
N THR A 92 2.31 -41.04 -30.61
CA THR A 92 2.44 -42.43 -30.17
C THR A 92 3.83 -42.73 -29.63
N ASP A 93 3.99 -43.89 -28.98
CA ASP A 93 5.30 -44.47 -28.71
C ASP A 93 5.84 -45.25 -29.92
N HIS A 94 7.06 -45.79 -29.80
CA HIS A 94 7.71 -46.60 -30.84
C HIS A 94 6.95 -47.88 -31.23
N ARG A 95 5.96 -48.31 -30.43
CA ARG A 95 5.10 -49.48 -30.69
C ARG A 95 3.75 -49.08 -31.26
N GLY A 96 3.53 -47.79 -31.54
CA GLY A 96 2.26 -47.27 -32.05
C GLY A 96 1.20 -47.02 -30.97
N LYS A 97 1.52 -47.16 -29.68
CA LYS A 97 0.55 -46.92 -28.60
C LYS A 97 0.35 -45.42 -28.39
N PHE A 98 -0.91 -44.99 -28.28
CA PHE A 98 -1.26 -43.59 -28.05
C PHE A 98 -0.66 -43.02 -26.77
N LEU A 99 -0.05 -41.83 -26.90
CA LEU A 99 0.50 -41.04 -25.80
C LEU A 99 -0.26 -39.73 -25.59
N GLY A 100 -0.68 -39.08 -26.67
CA GLY A 100 -1.32 -37.77 -26.63
C GLY A 100 -1.31 -37.09 -28.00
N PHE A 101 -1.07 -35.77 -28.03
CA PHE A 101 -1.17 -34.99 -29.26
C PHE A 101 -0.21 -33.79 -29.32
N VAL A 102 0.09 -33.34 -30.53
CA VAL A 102 0.77 -32.08 -30.82
C VAL A 102 -0.28 -30.97 -30.93
N MET A 103 0.04 -29.79 -30.39
CA MET A 103 -0.77 -28.58 -30.47
C MET A 103 0.11 -27.34 -30.65
N ARG A 104 -0.50 -26.22 -31.02
CA ARG A 104 0.16 -24.91 -31.05
C ARG A 104 0.72 -24.56 -29.67
N LEU A 105 1.98 -24.15 -29.60
CA LEU A 105 2.58 -23.60 -28.40
C LEU A 105 2.15 -22.13 -28.23
N VAL A 106 1.38 -21.86 -27.18
CA VAL A 106 0.97 -20.51 -26.80
C VAL A 106 2.05 -19.91 -25.88
N SER A 107 3.03 -19.22 -26.47
CA SER A 107 4.16 -18.60 -25.75
C SER A 107 3.98 -17.09 -25.60
N GLY A 108 4.46 -16.52 -24.48
CA GLY A 108 4.34 -15.08 -24.19
C GLY A 108 3.00 -14.63 -23.60
N TYR A 109 2.09 -15.57 -23.34
CA TYR A 109 0.78 -15.30 -22.71
C TYR A 109 0.81 -15.59 -21.21
N ARG A 110 -0.17 -15.05 -20.49
CA ARG A 110 -0.44 -15.33 -19.07
C ARG A 110 -1.89 -15.77 -18.87
N PRO A 111 -2.21 -16.57 -17.84
CA PRO A 111 -3.58 -16.86 -17.47
C PRO A 111 -4.40 -15.59 -17.22
N LEU A 112 -5.67 -15.59 -17.63
CA LEU A 112 -6.56 -14.41 -17.57
C LEU A 112 -6.66 -13.81 -16.16
N HIS A 113 -6.57 -14.64 -15.12
CA HIS A 113 -6.64 -14.20 -13.72
C HIS A 113 -5.47 -13.34 -13.27
N GLU A 114 -4.33 -13.41 -13.95
CA GLU A 114 -3.22 -12.50 -13.71
C GLU A 114 -3.52 -11.08 -14.21
N LEU A 115 -4.44 -10.91 -15.17
CA LEU A 115 -4.84 -9.61 -15.69
C LEU A 115 -5.92 -8.93 -14.85
N TYR A 116 -6.97 -9.64 -14.44
CA TYR A 116 -8.06 -9.00 -13.69
C TYR A 116 -7.75 -8.78 -12.20
N SER A 117 -6.79 -9.51 -11.63
CA SER A 117 -6.35 -9.30 -10.24
C SER A 117 -5.42 -8.09 -10.14
N PRO A 118 -5.77 -7.02 -9.39
CA PRO A 118 -4.99 -5.78 -9.41
C PRO A 118 -3.52 -5.95 -9.01
N LYS A 119 -3.22 -6.79 -8.01
CA LYS A 119 -1.84 -7.07 -7.56
C LYS A 119 -1.03 -7.87 -8.59
N SER A 120 -1.68 -8.81 -9.26
CA SER A 120 -1.03 -9.63 -10.30
C SER A 120 -0.80 -8.80 -11.56
N ARG A 121 -1.80 -7.99 -11.94
CA ARG A 121 -1.75 -7.06 -13.07
C ARG A 121 -0.60 -6.08 -12.96
N GLN A 122 -0.37 -5.46 -11.79
CA GLN A 122 0.77 -4.56 -11.59
C GLN A 122 2.13 -5.24 -11.86
N ARG A 123 2.24 -6.56 -11.70
CA ARG A 123 3.48 -7.33 -11.97
C ARG A 123 3.58 -7.75 -13.42
N HIS A 124 2.49 -8.26 -13.99
CA HIS A 124 2.50 -8.95 -15.28
C HIS A 124 2.05 -8.05 -16.43
N PHE A 125 1.25 -7.03 -16.17
CA PHE A 125 0.71 -6.07 -17.13
C PHE A 125 0.80 -4.63 -16.56
N PRO A 126 2.01 -4.11 -16.26
CA PRO A 126 2.17 -2.83 -15.56
C PRO A 126 1.63 -1.63 -16.34
N LYS A 127 1.51 -1.75 -17.68
CA LYS A 127 1.00 -0.69 -18.56
C LYS A 127 -0.51 -0.77 -18.83
N SER A 128 -1.20 -1.81 -18.35
CA SER A 128 -2.62 -1.99 -18.64
C SER A 128 -3.47 -1.04 -17.80
N ASP A 129 -4.17 -0.14 -18.47
CA ASP A 129 -5.26 0.66 -17.91
C ASP A 129 -6.61 -0.06 -18.06
N TYR A 130 -7.71 0.60 -17.70
CA TYR A 130 -9.03 -0.02 -17.81
C TYR A 130 -9.46 -0.29 -19.26
N ARG A 131 -8.98 0.49 -20.25
CA ARG A 131 -9.29 0.25 -21.67
C ARG A 131 -8.69 -1.06 -22.14
N PHE A 132 -7.45 -1.35 -21.74
CA PHE A 132 -6.82 -2.64 -22.00
C PHE A 132 -7.66 -3.82 -21.46
N ILE A 133 -8.27 -3.66 -20.29
CA ILE A 133 -9.13 -4.69 -19.68
C ILE A 133 -10.41 -4.91 -20.51
N VAL A 134 -11.05 -3.83 -20.95
CA VAL A 134 -12.23 -3.89 -21.83
C VAL A 134 -11.87 -4.54 -23.17
N HIS A 135 -10.73 -4.16 -23.76
CA HIS A 135 -10.22 -4.74 -25.00
C HIS A 135 -9.92 -6.25 -24.86
N ALA A 136 -9.29 -6.65 -23.74
CA ALA A 136 -9.07 -8.05 -23.44
C ALA A 136 -10.39 -8.83 -23.32
N ALA A 137 -11.40 -8.25 -22.65
CA ALA A 137 -12.74 -8.87 -22.55
C ALA A 137 -13.40 -9.05 -23.93
N LEU A 138 -13.26 -8.05 -24.81
CA LEU A 138 -13.72 -8.11 -26.19
C LEU A 138 -13.04 -9.26 -26.96
N ASN A 139 -11.72 -9.42 -26.77
CA ASN A 139 -10.96 -10.50 -27.41
C ASN A 139 -11.28 -11.89 -26.82
N VAL A 140 -11.64 -11.99 -25.54
CA VAL A 140 -12.18 -13.24 -24.96
C VAL A 140 -13.49 -13.62 -25.64
N ALA A 141 -14.42 -12.67 -25.82
CA ALA A 141 -15.67 -12.92 -26.54
C ALA A 141 -15.42 -13.37 -27.99
N ARG A 142 -14.49 -12.72 -28.70
CA ARG A 142 -14.07 -13.14 -30.06
C ARG A 142 -13.52 -14.57 -30.10
N ALA A 143 -12.66 -14.93 -29.15
CA ALA A 143 -12.08 -16.27 -29.08
C ALA A 143 -13.15 -17.35 -28.83
N VAL A 144 -14.09 -17.10 -27.92
CA VAL A 144 -15.22 -18.01 -27.65
C VAL A 144 -16.15 -18.12 -28.86
N GLY A 145 -16.50 -16.99 -29.49
CA GLY A 145 -17.31 -17.00 -30.71
C GLY A 145 -16.64 -17.79 -31.85
N LYS A 146 -15.31 -17.71 -31.96
CA LYS A 146 -14.56 -18.51 -32.94
C LYS A 146 -14.62 -20.01 -32.65
N VAL A 147 -14.61 -20.44 -31.39
CA VAL A 147 -14.83 -21.86 -31.02
C VAL A 147 -16.22 -22.32 -31.43
N HIS A 148 -17.26 -21.51 -31.19
CA HIS A 148 -18.62 -21.86 -31.58
C HIS A 148 -18.77 -21.98 -33.10
N GLN A 149 -18.08 -21.13 -33.88
CA GLN A 149 -18.03 -21.21 -35.34
C GLN A 149 -17.36 -22.49 -35.86
N THR A 150 -16.47 -23.14 -35.09
CA THR A 150 -15.91 -24.44 -35.48
C THR A 150 -16.83 -25.62 -35.14
N GLY A 151 -18.06 -25.37 -34.67
CA GLY A 151 -19.00 -26.40 -34.22
C GLY A 151 -18.65 -27.00 -32.85
N CYS A 152 -17.70 -26.39 -32.12
CA CYS A 152 -17.26 -26.84 -30.81
C CYS A 152 -17.97 -26.08 -29.68
N ILE A 153 -18.07 -26.71 -28.52
CA ILE A 153 -18.57 -26.13 -27.27
C ILE A 153 -17.48 -26.35 -26.21
N ILE A 154 -17.07 -25.31 -25.51
CA ILE A 154 -15.95 -25.33 -24.56
C ILE A 154 -16.29 -26.22 -23.35
N GLY A 155 -17.47 -26.02 -22.76
CA GLY A 155 -18.00 -26.80 -21.64
C GLY A 155 -17.40 -26.47 -20.27
N ASP A 156 -16.10 -26.14 -20.20
CA ASP A 156 -15.38 -25.73 -18.99
C ASP A 156 -14.62 -24.41 -19.21
N LEU A 157 -15.36 -23.35 -19.55
CA LEU A 157 -14.79 -22.02 -19.76
C LEU A 157 -14.44 -21.37 -18.41
N ASN A 158 -13.22 -21.63 -17.94
CA ASN A 158 -12.69 -21.10 -16.68
C ASN A 158 -11.42 -20.26 -16.88
N HIS A 159 -10.98 -19.59 -15.80
CA HIS A 159 -9.85 -18.67 -15.81
C HIS A 159 -8.47 -19.28 -16.10
N SER A 160 -8.33 -20.61 -16.08
CA SER A 160 -7.07 -21.30 -16.41
C SER A 160 -6.98 -21.65 -17.89
N GLY A 161 -8.12 -21.88 -18.56
CA GLY A 161 -8.19 -22.20 -19.99
C GLY A 161 -8.06 -20.99 -20.92
N VAL A 162 -8.14 -19.77 -20.38
CA VAL A 162 -8.03 -18.51 -21.16
C VAL A 162 -6.70 -17.84 -20.85
N LEU A 163 -5.90 -17.63 -21.89
CA LEU A 163 -4.61 -16.94 -21.81
C LEU A 163 -4.68 -15.59 -22.54
N VAL A 164 -3.95 -14.60 -22.04
CA VAL A 164 -3.87 -13.23 -22.58
C VAL A 164 -2.43 -12.76 -22.69
N ALA A 165 -2.08 -12.12 -23.80
CA ALA A 165 -0.76 -11.56 -24.08
C ALA A 165 -0.70 -10.05 -23.75
N GLN A 166 0.51 -9.48 -23.82
CA GLN A 166 0.77 -8.06 -23.48
C GLN A 166 0.06 -7.07 -24.41
N ASP A 167 -0.34 -7.51 -25.59
CA ASP A 167 -1.09 -6.77 -26.61
C ASP A 167 -2.61 -7.04 -26.53
N ALA A 168 -3.07 -7.68 -25.46
CA ALA A 168 -4.45 -8.13 -25.25
C ALA A 168 -4.95 -9.19 -26.24
N THR A 169 -4.05 -9.83 -27.02
CA THR A 169 -4.41 -11.02 -27.79
C THR A 169 -4.78 -12.16 -26.84
N VAL A 170 -5.86 -12.89 -27.16
CA VAL A 170 -6.36 -14.01 -26.35
C VAL A 170 -6.14 -15.33 -27.07
N ALA A 171 -5.78 -16.36 -26.30
CA ALA A 171 -5.69 -17.73 -26.77
C ALA A 171 -6.36 -18.69 -25.78
N LEU A 172 -7.03 -19.71 -26.31
CA LEU A 172 -7.66 -20.77 -25.51
C LEU A 172 -6.80 -22.04 -25.54
N ILE A 173 -6.66 -22.67 -24.37
CA ILE A 173 -5.92 -23.93 -24.19
C ILE A 173 -6.82 -25.03 -23.64
N ASP A 174 -6.29 -26.24 -23.51
CA ASP A 174 -7.02 -27.44 -23.05
C ASP A 174 -8.25 -27.78 -23.90
N ALA A 175 -8.13 -27.49 -25.20
CA ALA A 175 -9.19 -27.70 -26.18
C ALA A 175 -9.51 -29.20 -26.43
N ASP A 176 -8.65 -30.12 -25.99
CA ASP A 176 -8.91 -31.56 -26.01
C ASP A 176 -10.10 -31.98 -25.14
N SER A 177 -10.53 -31.10 -24.23
CA SER A 177 -11.75 -31.30 -23.43
C SER A 177 -13.03 -30.86 -24.15
N PHE A 178 -12.95 -30.03 -25.19
CA PHE A 178 -14.12 -29.39 -25.82
C PHE A 178 -15.07 -30.41 -26.42
N GLN A 179 -16.36 -30.11 -26.36
CA GLN A 179 -17.40 -30.93 -26.98
C GLN A 179 -17.52 -30.60 -28.47
N PHE A 180 -17.65 -31.63 -29.31
CA PHE A 180 -17.93 -31.50 -30.74
C PHE A 180 -18.66 -32.74 -31.26
N LYS A 181 -19.11 -32.69 -32.51
CA LYS A 181 -19.73 -33.82 -33.21
C LYS A 181 -18.96 -34.12 -34.49
N LEU A 182 -18.81 -35.40 -34.81
CA LEU A 182 -18.22 -35.90 -36.05
C LEU A 182 -18.99 -37.15 -36.47
N ASP A 183 -19.44 -37.23 -37.72
CA ASP A 183 -20.16 -38.38 -38.30
C ASP A 183 -21.33 -38.90 -37.43
N GLY A 184 -22.12 -37.98 -36.88
CA GLY A 184 -23.26 -38.29 -35.98
C GLY A 184 -22.87 -38.67 -34.54
N LYS A 185 -21.60 -38.97 -34.26
CA LYS A 185 -21.10 -39.26 -32.92
C LYS A 185 -20.81 -37.98 -32.15
N SER A 186 -21.28 -37.92 -30.89
CA SER A 186 -21.05 -36.77 -30.00
C SER A 186 -19.92 -37.06 -29.01
N TYR A 187 -18.93 -36.17 -28.96
CA TYR A 187 -17.80 -36.26 -28.03
C TYR A 187 -17.97 -35.24 -26.91
N HIS A 188 -18.43 -35.67 -25.72
CA HIS A 188 -18.78 -34.76 -24.62
C HIS A 188 -17.59 -34.11 -23.90
N CYS A 189 -17.84 -32.96 -23.27
CA CYS A 189 -16.94 -32.35 -22.30
C CYS A 189 -17.24 -32.93 -20.91
N VAL A 190 -16.27 -33.62 -20.32
CA VAL A 190 -16.42 -34.39 -19.06
C VAL A 190 -15.89 -33.65 -17.84
N VAL A 191 -15.33 -32.46 -18.03
CA VAL A 191 -14.71 -31.64 -16.99
C VAL A 191 -15.57 -30.40 -16.72
N GLY A 192 -15.33 -29.75 -15.59
CA GLY A 192 -16.03 -28.54 -15.20
C GLY A 192 -15.56 -28.04 -13.85
N VAL A 193 -15.31 -26.73 -13.76
CA VAL A 193 -15.06 -26.06 -12.48
C VAL A 193 -16.40 -25.58 -11.90
N PRO A 194 -16.77 -25.97 -10.67
CA PRO A 194 -18.06 -25.60 -10.08
C PRO A 194 -18.34 -24.10 -10.08
N ASP A 195 -17.33 -23.27 -9.81
CA ASP A 195 -17.45 -21.81 -9.77
C ASP A 195 -17.79 -21.19 -11.15
N PHE A 196 -17.59 -21.92 -12.24
CA PHE A 196 -17.88 -21.49 -13.62
C PHE A 196 -19.03 -22.28 -14.25
N THR A 197 -19.60 -23.24 -13.52
CA THR A 197 -20.66 -24.12 -14.01
C THR A 197 -22.01 -23.38 -13.88
N PRO A 198 -22.86 -23.38 -14.92
CA PRO A 198 -24.14 -22.70 -14.86
C PRO A 198 -25.12 -23.42 -13.91
N PRO A 199 -26.09 -22.69 -13.32
CA PRO A 199 -26.97 -23.19 -12.26
C PRO A 199 -27.66 -24.53 -12.57
N GLU A 200 -28.15 -24.69 -13.81
CA GLU A 200 -28.87 -25.87 -14.29
C GLU A 200 -28.01 -27.15 -14.39
N LEU A 201 -26.68 -27.01 -14.30
CA LEU A 201 -25.72 -28.11 -14.36
C LEU A 201 -25.13 -28.49 -13.01
N HIS A 202 -25.43 -27.75 -11.94
CA HIS A 202 -25.03 -28.14 -10.59
C HIS A 202 -25.70 -29.45 -10.17
N GLY A 203 -24.92 -30.35 -9.58
CA GLY A 203 -25.38 -31.68 -9.16
C GLY A 203 -25.61 -32.69 -10.30
N LYS A 204 -25.39 -32.30 -11.56
CA LYS A 204 -25.48 -33.21 -12.72
C LYS A 204 -24.15 -33.92 -12.97
N ASN A 205 -24.20 -35.13 -13.51
CA ASN A 205 -23.00 -35.82 -14.00
C ASN A 205 -22.57 -35.20 -15.35
N LEU A 206 -21.51 -34.40 -15.33
CA LEU A 206 -21.05 -33.68 -16.51
C LEU A 206 -20.65 -34.60 -17.67
N ALA A 207 -20.26 -35.84 -17.39
CA ALA A 207 -19.86 -36.79 -18.43
C ALA A 207 -21.04 -37.27 -19.31
N SER A 208 -22.29 -37.15 -18.83
CA SER A 208 -23.49 -37.58 -19.55
C SER A 208 -24.34 -36.41 -20.04
N VAL A 209 -23.95 -35.16 -19.76
CA VAL A 209 -24.71 -33.98 -20.16
C VAL A 209 -24.20 -33.46 -21.50
N GLN A 210 -25.12 -33.29 -22.46
CA GLN A 210 -24.82 -32.55 -23.67
C GLN A 210 -24.75 -31.05 -23.36
N ARG A 211 -23.55 -30.47 -23.49
CA ARG A 211 -23.37 -29.02 -23.34
C ARG A 211 -23.96 -28.28 -24.54
N THR A 212 -24.29 -27.01 -24.33
CA THR A 212 -24.93 -26.12 -25.31
C THR A 212 -24.14 -24.80 -25.33
N VAL A 213 -24.35 -23.99 -26.35
CA VAL A 213 -23.77 -22.64 -26.43
C VAL A 213 -24.18 -21.78 -25.23
N ASP A 214 -25.42 -21.92 -24.75
CA ASP A 214 -25.93 -21.20 -23.57
C ASP A 214 -25.14 -21.51 -22.29
N HIS A 215 -24.60 -22.73 -22.16
CA HIS A 215 -23.73 -23.08 -21.04
C HIS A 215 -22.38 -22.35 -21.12
N ASP A 216 -21.79 -22.23 -22.31
CA ASP A 216 -20.56 -21.47 -22.52
C ASP A 216 -20.79 -19.97 -22.34
N ASN A 217 -21.95 -19.45 -22.79
CA ASN A 217 -22.31 -18.03 -22.64
C ASN A 217 -22.34 -17.60 -21.17
N PHE A 218 -22.71 -18.51 -20.25
CA PHE A 218 -22.60 -18.28 -18.81
C PHE A 218 -21.14 -18.15 -18.35
N GLY A 219 -20.28 -19.09 -18.74
CA GLY A 219 -18.85 -19.04 -18.42
C GLY A 219 -18.15 -17.81 -19.02
N LEU A 220 -18.56 -17.40 -20.24
CA LEU A 220 -18.08 -16.20 -20.91
C LEU A 220 -18.48 -14.95 -20.13
N ALA A 221 -19.73 -14.88 -19.69
CA ALA A 221 -20.19 -13.79 -18.84
C ALA A 221 -19.41 -13.72 -17.51
N ILE A 222 -19.06 -14.85 -16.89
CA ILE A 222 -18.19 -14.86 -15.70
C ILE A 222 -16.79 -14.31 -16.03
N ALA A 223 -16.18 -14.72 -17.14
CA ALA A 223 -14.86 -14.24 -17.54
C ALA A 223 -14.86 -12.72 -17.80
N ILE A 224 -15.88 -12.21 -18.49
CA ILE A 224 -16.07 -10.78 -18.74
C ILE A 224 -16.34 -10.04 -17.44
N PHE A 225 -17.18 -10.60 -16.55
CA PHE A 225 -17.45 -10.00 -15.24
C PHE A 225 -16.18 -9.90 -14.40
N HIS A 226 -15.34 -10.95 -14.35
CA HIS A 226 -14.05 -10.90 -13.66
C HIS A 226 -13.17 -9.78 -14.20
N LEU A 227 -13.09 -9.61 -15.52
CA LEU A 227 -12.31 -8.53 -16.14
C LEU A 227 -12.86 -7.16 -15.72
N LEU A 228 -14.15 -6.89 -15.95
CA LEU A 228 -14.74 -5.57 -15.70
C LEU A 228 -14.83 -5.22 -14.20
N PHE A 229 -15.01 -6.22 -13.33
CA PHE A 229 -15.18 -6.06 -11.87
C PHE A 229 -13.94 -6.43 -11.06
N MET A 230 -12.74 -6.35 -11.66
CA MET A 230 -11.45 -6.46 -10.95
C MET A 230 -11.28 -7.78 -10.17
N GLY A 231 -11.71 -8.89 -10.77
CA GLY A 231 -11.62 -10.24 -10.22
C GLY A 231 -12.70 -10.60 -9.21
N ARG A 232 -13.74 -9.78 -9.03
CA ARG A 232 -14.91 -10.15 -8.23
C ARG A 232 -15.78 -11.16 -8.98
N HIS A 233 -16.26 -12.17 -8.26
CA HIS A 233 -17.18 -13.17 -8.81
C HIS A 233 -18.63 -12.64 -8.75
N PRO A 234 -19.48 -12.85 -9.77
CA PRO A 234 -20.86 -12.34 -9.79
C PRO A 234 -21.74 -12.88 -8.65
N TYR A 235 -21.39 -14.03 -8.09
CA TYR A 235 -22.08 -14.66 -6.95
C TYR A 235 -21.37 -14.45 -5.60
N ALA A 236 -20.30 -13.65 -5.54
CA ALA A 236 -19.62 -13.30 -4.30
C ALA A 236 -20.35 -12.17 -3.54
N GLY A 237 -21.57 -12.45 -3.08
CA GLY A 237 -22.41 -11.50 -2.34
C GLY A 237 -22.48 -11.76 -0.83
N ARG A 238 -22.89 -10.75 -0.07
CA ARG A 238 -23.29 -10.91 1.34
C ARG A 238 -24.72 -11.44 1.40
N TYR A 239 -24.86 -12.67 1.86
CA TYR A 239 -26.15 -13.30 2.12
C TYR A 239 -26.59 -13.03 3.57
N LYS A 240 -27.88 -12.74 3.79
CA LYS A 240 -28.42 -12.49 5.14
C LYS A 240 -28.73 -13.76 5.95
N GLY A 241 -28.68 -14.93 5.31
CA GLY A 241 -28.95 -16.23 5.94
C GLY A 241 -27.68 -16.99 6.33
N PRO A 242 -27.77 -18.32 6.58
CA PRO A 242 -26.62 -19.15 6.90
C PRO A 242 -25.58 -19.16 5.77
N ASP A 243 -24.31 -19.33 6.11
CA ASP A 243 -23.22 -19.34 5.13
C ASP A 243 -23.46 -20.39 4.05
N ILE A 244 -23.44 -19.95 2.79
CA ILE A 244 -23.58 -20.79 1.60
C ILE A 244 -22.26 -20.81 0.82
N SER A 245 -21.95 -21.93 0.16
CA SER A 245 -20.79 -21.99 -0.73
C SER A 245 -21.05 -21.20 -2.01
N MET A 246 -19.99 -20.85 -2.74
CA MET A 246 -20.11 -20.21 -4.07
C MET A 246 -20.94 -21.07 -5.03
N SER A 247 -20.67 -22.38 -5.04
CA SER A 247 -21.42 -23.35 -5.84
C SER A 247 -22.90 -23.34 -5.49
N ASP A 248 -23.26 -23.25 -4.20
CA ASP A 248 -24.66 -23.18 -3.78
C ASP A 248 -25.30 -21.85 -4.18
N ALA A 249 -24.57 -20.74 -4.09
CA ALA A 249 -25.04 -19.43 -4.52
C ALA A 249 -25.34 -19.39 -6.04
N ILE A 250 -24.48 -20.04 -6.84
CA ILE A 250 -24.70 -20.20 -8.28
C ILE A 250 -25.92 -21.08 -8.54
N ALA A 251 -25.97 -22.28 -7.95
CA ALA A 251 -27.09 -23.22 -8.11
C ALA A 251 -28.44 -22.57 -7.74
N GLN A 252 -28.46 -21.69 -6.75
CA GLN A 252 -29.65 -20.95 -6.30
C GLN A 252 -29.89 -19.64 -7.07
N ASN A 253 -29.15 -19.36 -8.15
CA ASN A 253 -29.30 -18.15 -8.98
C ASN A 253 -29.17 -16.83 -8.20
N ARG A 254 -28.36 -16.80 -7.14
CA ARG A 254 -28.15 -15.64 -6.27
C ARG A 254 -27.12 -14.65 -6.83
N PHE A 255 -27.46 -14.06 -7.97
CA PHE A 255 -26.62 -13.04 -8.59
C PHE A 255 -26.53 -11.79 -7.70
N ALA A 256 -25.38 -11.57 -7.08
CA ALA A 256 -25.21 -10.60 -6.01
C ALA A 256 -25.30 -9.13 -6.47
N PHE A 257 -25.13 -8.89 -7.77
CA PHE A 257 -25.07 -7.55 -8.36
C PHE A 257 -26.35 -7.19 -9.13
N SER A 258 -27.40 -8.01 -9.06
CA SER A 258 -28.67 -7.74 -9.75
C SER A 258 -29.29 -6.43 -9.27
N LEU A 259 -29.72 -5.60 -10.20
CA LEU A 259 -30.56 -4.42 -9.98
C LEU A 259 -32.04 -4.78 -9.96
N LYS A 260 -32.44 -5.85 -10.66
CA LYS A 260 -33.84 -6.27 -10.80
C LYS A 260 -34.32 -7.26 -9.74
N ARG A 261 -33.44 -8.18 -9.30
CA ARG A 261 -33.81 -9.32 -8.43
C ARG A 261 -33.24 -9.23 -7.02
N GLN A 262 -33.05 -8.02 -6.49
CA GLN A 262 -32.44 -7.80 -5.16
C GLN A 262 -33.20 -8.53 -4.04
N VAL A 263 -34.53 -8.52 -4.08
CA VAL A 263 -35.38 -9.20 -3.10
C VAL A 263 -35.25 -10.73 -3.22
N ALA A 264 -35.34 -11.26 -4.44
CA ALA A 264 -35.30 -12.70 -4.70
C ALA A 264 -33.94 -13.34 -4.41
N THR A 265 -32.85 -12.66 -4.80
CA THR A 265 -31.48 -13.17 -4.60
C THR A 265 -31.06 -13.12 -3.12
N GLN A 266 -31.64 -12.21 -2.33
CA GLN A 266 -31.31 -11.97 -0.91
C GLN A 266 -29.82 -11.74 -0.66
N THR A 267 -29.08 -11.35 -1.69
CA THR A 267 -27.64 -11.11 -1.66
C THR A 267 -27.39 -9.67 -2.05
N THR A 268 -26.42 -9.04 -1.41
CA THR A 268 -25.96 -7.69 -1.77
C THR A 268 -24.49 -7.73 -2.18
N PRO A 269 -24.05 -6.81 -3.06
CA PRO A 269 -22.64 -6.70 -3.41
C PRO A 269 -21.78 -6.47 -2.16
N PRO A 270 -20.52 -6.95 -2.15
CA PRO A 270 -19.57 -6.60 -1.10
C PRO A 270 -19.38 -5.08 -1.00
N PRO A 271 -19.19 -4.52 0.22
CA PRO A 271 -18.92 -3.10 0.38
C PRO A 271 -17.72 -2.64 -0.46
N GLY A 272 -17.89 -1.52 -1.17
CA GLY A 272 -16.84 -0.94 -2.02
C GLY A 272 -16.58 -1.67 -3.34
N ALA A 273 -17.37 -2.69 -3.69
CA ALA A 273 -17.37 -3.25 -5.03
C ALA A 273 -18.03 -2.29 -6.03
N LEU A 274 -17.66 -2.42 -7.31
CA LEU A 274 -18.42 -1.78 -8.39
C LEU A 274 -19.83 -2.39 -8.46
N THR A 275 -20.80 -1.59 -8.88
CA THR A 275 -22.20 -1.99 -9.04
C THR A 275 -22.64 -1.81 -10.49
N LEU A 276 -23.68 -2.53 -10.93
CA LEU A 276 -24.09 -2.55 -12.34
C LEU A 276 -24.60 -1.19 -12.83
N ASP A 277 -25.16 -0.35 -11.96
CA ASP A 277 -25.61 1.02 -12.27
C ASP A 277 -24.47 1.97 -12.65
N MET A 278 -23.21 1.56 -12.41
CA MET A 278 -22.02 2.31 -12.83
C MET A 278 -21.62 2.01 -14.29
N PHE A 279 -22.34 1.14 -14.99
CA PHE A 279 -22.06 0.75 -16.36
C PHE A 279 -23.20 1.19 -17.29
N PRO A 280 -22.96 1.29 -18.62
CA PRO A 280 -24.03 1.55 -19.56
C PRO A 280 -25.11 0.49 -19.49
N ASP A 281 -26.37 0.87 -19.71
CA ASP A 281 -27.53 -0.02 -19.60
C ASP A 281 -27.39 -1.30 -20.43
N ALA A 282 -26.71 -1.23 -21.57
CA ALA A 282 -26.45 -2.40 -22.41
C ALA A 282 -25.59 -3.46 -21.69
N ILE A 283 -24.54 -3.04 -20.97
CA ILE A 283 -23.68 -3.93 -20.16
C ILE A 283 -24.47 -4.47 -18.95
N ALA A 284 -25.23 -3.61 -18.27
CA ALA A 284 -26.04 -4.03 -17.13
C ALA A 284 -27.11 -5.06 -17.53
N ARG A 285 -27.83 -4.81 -18.63
CA ARG A 285 -28.81 -5.76 -19.20
C ARG A 285 -28.14 -7.06 -19.63
N ALA A 286 -26.97 -7.01 -20.25
CA ALA A 286 -26.24 -8.21 -20.65
C ALA A 286 -25.92 -9.10 -19.45
N PHE A 287 -25.44 -8.55 -18.33
CA PHE A 287 -25.19 -9.32 -17.12
C PHE A 287 -26.47 -9.83 -16.43
N GLU A 288 -27.54 -9.03 -16.41
CA GLU A 288 -28.84 -9.48 -15.87
C GLU A 288 -29.42 -10.65 -16.66
N ASN A 289 -29.25 -10.64 -17.98
CA ASN A 289 -29.65 -11.74 -18.84
C ASN A 289 -28.72 -12.95 -18.69
N ALA A 290 -27.41 -12.73 -18.58
CA ALA A 290 -26.41 -13.78 -18.43
C ALA A 290 -26.59 -14.60 -17.15
N PHE A 291 -26.87 -13.91 -16.03
CA PHE A 291 -27.03 -14.51 -14.70
C PHE A 291 -28.49 -14.60 -14.26
N GLY A 292 -29.42 -14.42 -15.21
CA GLY A 292 -30.86 -14.54 -15.03
C GLY A 292 -31.34 -16.00 -14.98
N LEU A 293 -32.66 -16.18 -14.88
CA LEU A 293 -33.27 -17.50 -14.73
C LEU A 293 -33.48 -18.25 -16.05
N THR A 294 -33.29 -17.58 -17.20
CA THR A 294 -33.59 -18.12 -18.53
C THR A 294 -32.28 -18.37 -19.30
N PRO A 295 -31.77 -19.61 -19.40
CA PRO A 295 -30.50 -19.90 -20.07
C PRO A 295 -30.41 -19.39 -21.52
N ARG A 296 -31.50 -19.48 -22.28
CA ARG A 296 -31.56 -19.01 -23.67
C ARG A 296 -31.48 -17.49 -23.84
N ALA A 297 -31.71 -16.73 -22.77
CA ALA A 297 -31.60 -15.27 -22.81
C ALA A 297 -30.15 -14.80 -22.62
N ARG A 298 -29.22 -15.69 -22.29
CA ARG A 298 -27.81 -15.35 -22.05
C ARG A 298 -27.19 -14.75 -23.31
N PRO A 299 -26.49 -13.60 -23.23
CA PRO A 299 -25.87 -12.99 -24.39
C PRO A 299 -24.85 -13.93 -25.03
N SER A 300 -24.92 -14.05 -26.35
CA SER A 300 -23.94 -14.79 -27.14
C SER A 300 -22.59 -14.09 -27.14
N ALA A 301 -21.56 -14.78 -27.63
CA ALA A 301 -20.27 -14.17 -27.91
C ALA A 301 -20.38 -12.93 -28.82
N LEU A 302 -21.29 -12.95 -29.81
CA LEU A 302 -21.50 -11.82 -30.72
C LEU A 302 -22.14 -10.63 -30.01
N ASP A 303 -23.12 -10.88 -29.13
CA ASP A 303 -23.75 -9.82 -28.32
C ASP A 303 -22.75 -9.14 -27.39
N TRP A 304 -21.87 -9.93 -26.77
CA TRP A 304 -20.77 -9.40 -25.96
C TRP A 304 -19.78 -8.58 -26.78
N ILE A 305 -19.45 -9.00 -28.01
CA ILE A 305 -18.58 -8.24 -28.92
C ILE A 305 -19.18 -6.85 -29.19
N HIS A 306 -20.46 -6.78 -29.58
CA HIS A 306 -21.11 -5.50 -29.85
C HIS A 306 -21.18 -4.61 -28.61
N THR A 307 -21.56 -5.19 -27.47
CA THR A 307 -21.74 -4.44 -26.22
C THR A 307 -20.40 -3.92 -25.67
N LEU A 308 -19.34 -4.74 -25.69
CA LEU A 308 -18.00 -4.35 -25.22
C LEU A 308 -17.31 -3.36 -26.16
N ASN A 309 -17.51 -3.49 -27.47
CA ASN A 309 -16.99 -2.53 -28.44
C ASN A 309 -17.62 -1.14 -28.26
N SER A 310 -18.93 -1.09 -27.96
CA SER A 310 -19.62 0.16 -27.60
C SER A 310 -19.10 0.74 -26.28
N LEU A 311 -18.84 -0.11 -25.27
CA LEU A 311 -18.20 0.32 -24.01
C LEU A 311 -16.78 0.87 -24.26
N GLU A 312 -15.99 0.23 -25.13
CA GLU A 312 -14.64 0.68 -25.49
C GLU A 312 -14.62 2.09 -26.08
N GLY A 313 -15.56 2.37 -26.99
CA GLY A 313 -15.72 3.69 -27.61
C GLY A 313 -16.33 4.77 -26.72
N SER A 314 -16.94 4.41 -25.57
CA SER A 314 -17.68 5.32 -24.69
C SER A 314 -17.01 5.54 -23.32
N MET A 315 -15.68 5.50 -23.26
CA MET A 315 -14.91 5.76 -22.03
C MET A 315 -14.43 7.21 -21.91
N ASN A 316 -14.62 7.79 -20.74
CA ASN A 316 -14.04 9.08 -20.35
C ASN A 316 -12.68 8.89 -19.68
N ARG A 317 -11.75 9.82 -19.95
CA ARG A 317 -10.49 9.94 -19.22
C ARG A 317 -10.69 10.83 -17.99
N CYS A 318 -10.15 10.42 -16.85
CA CYS A 318 -10.18 11.23 -15.64
C CYS A 318 -9.28 12.46 -15.78
N SER A 319 -9.78 13.61 -15.31
CA SER A 319 -9.01 14.86 -15.24
C SER A 319 -7.95 14.86 -14.13
N ARG A 320 -8.12 14.04 -13.08
CA ARG A 320 -7.22 13.99 -11.90
C ARG A 320 -6.07 12.99 -12.06
N VAL A 321 -6.34 11.81 -12.61
CA VAL A 321 -5.36 10.73 -12.74
C VAL A 321 -5.31 10.26 -14.19
N LYS A 322 -4.16 10.43 -14.85
CA LYS A 322 -4.00 10.26 -16.30
C LYS A 322 -4.27 8.84 -16.79
N THR A 323 -4.08 7.84 -15.94
CA THR A 323 -4.28 6.41 -16.21
C THR A 323 -5.71 5.93 -15.93
N HIS A 324 -6.57 6.76 -15.33
CA HIS A 324 -7.94 6.38 -15.03
C HIS A 324 -8.84 6.61 -16.24
N TYR A 325 -9.40 5.53 -16.77
CA TYR A 325 -10.44 5.53 -17.79
C TYR A 325 -11.69 4.84 -17.26
N TYR A 326 -12.87 5.41 -17.48
CA TYR A 326 -14.11 4.90 -16.89
C TYR A 326 -15.31 5.11 -17.83
N PRO A 327 -16.41 4.36 -17.69
CA PRO A 327 -17.58 4.51 -18.56
C PRO A 327 -18.19 5.91 -18.48
N SER A 328 -18.55 6.48 -19.64
CA SER A 328 -19.06 7.85 -19.73
C SER A 328 -20.39 8.10 -19.01
N THR A 329 -21.17 7.04 -18.75
CA THR A 329 -22.45 7.09 -18.04
C THR A 329 -22.33 7.45 -16.56
N THR A 330 -21.13 7.40 -16.00
CA THR A 330 -20.91 7.75 -14.59
C THR A 330 -20.62 9.24 -14.44
N ALA A 331 -21.27 9.88 -13.45
CA ALA A 331 -21.10 11.32 -13.14
C ALA A 331 -19.69 11.70 -12.61
N GLY A 332 -18.72 10.79 -12.63
CA GLY A 332 -17.35 11.06 -12.22
C GLY A 332 -16.52 9.79 -12.09
N CYS A 333 -15.19 9.94 -12.03
CA CYS A 333 -14.25 8.83 -12.07
C CYS A 333 -14.48 7.80 -10.95
N VAL A 334 -14.91 6.60 -11.34
CA VAL A 334 -15.17 5.48 -10.44
C VAL A 334 -13.92 5.03 -9.70
N TRP A 335 -12.76 5.06 -10.35
CA TRP A 335 -11.49 4.62 -9.77
C TRP A 335 -10.98 5.58 -8.69
N CYS A 336 -11.16 6.89 -8.87
CA CYS A 336 -10.89 7.87 -7.83
C CYS A 336 -11.76 7.64 -6.58
N LYS A 337 -13.05 7.35 -6.78
CA LYS A 337 -13.97 7.02 -5.67
C LYS A 337 -13.54 5.74 -4.94
N VAL A 338 -13.20 4.68 -5.69
CA VAL A 338 -12.72 3.41 -5.11
C VAL A 338 -11.40 3.60 -4.38
N THR A 339 -10.47 4.39 -4.90
CA THR A 339 -9.16 4.66 -4.28
C THR A 339 -9.32 5.40 -2.95
N ALA A 340 -10.21 6.39 -2.89
CA ALA A 340 -10.53 7.11 -1.66
C ALA A 340 -11.05 6.18 -0.55
N ASN A 341 -11.81 5.14 -0.91
CA ASN A 341 -12.40 4.20 0.03
C ASN A 341 -11.49 3.02 0.41
N SER A 342 -10.51 2.66 -0.43
CA SER A 342 -9.71 1.43 -0.28
C SER A 342 -8.20 1.65 -0.07
N SER A 343 -7.72 2.90 -0.13
CA SER A 343 -6.28 3.25 -0.07
C SER A 343 -5.40 2.56 -1.12
N PHE A 344 -6.01 1.97 -2.15
CA PHE A 344 -5.34 1.22 -3.21
C PHE A 344 -5.85 1.68 -4.58
N ASP A 345 -4.94 2.18 -5.41
CA ASP A 345 -5.27 2.56 -6.78
C ASP A 345 -5.25 1.32 -7.69
N MET A 346 -6.36 1.10 -8.40
CA MET A 346 -6.53 -0.02 -9.33
C MET A 346 -5.72 0.16 -10.62
N PHE A 347 -5.41 1.40 -11.00
CA PHE A 347 -4.71 1.78 -12.22
C PHE A 347 -3.73 2.93 -11.94
N PRO A 348 -2.69 2.69 -11.13
CA PRO A 348 -1.72 3.73 -10.78
C PRO A 348 -0.93 4.19 -12.01
N ASP A 349 -0.53 5.45 -12.02
CA ASP A 349 0.41 5.98 -13.00
C ASP A 349 1.82 5.44 -12.69
N LEU A 350 2.29 4.51 -13.52
CA LEU A 350 3.63 3.92 -13.43
C LEU A 350 4.59 4.48 -14.51
N THR A 351 4.15 5.49 -15.26
CA THR A 351 4.83 5.97 -16.47
C THR A 351 6.03 6.88 -16.20
N ASP A 352 6.28 7.27 -14.94
CA ASP A 352 7.45 8.07 -14.53
C ASP A 352 8.69 7.25 -14.16
N VAL A 353 8.71 5.94 -14.43
CA VAL A 353 9.89 5.10 -14.15
C VAL A 353 10.65 4.79 -15.44
N GLU A 354 11.21 5.83 -16.05
CA GLU A 354 12.37 5.68 -16.93
C GLU A 354 13.65 5.59 -16.07
N LEU A 355 14.38 4.50 -16.27
CA LEU A 355 15.70 4.26 -15.68
C LEU A 355 16.74 5.15 -16.37
N HIS A 356 16.99 6.32 -15.81
CA HIS A 356 18.26 7.02 -16.00
C HIS A 356 19.05 7.02 -14.69
N ILE A 357 19.97 6.07 -14.58
CA ILE A 357 21.15 6.24 -13.74
C ILE A 357 22.21 6.80 -14.68
N LEU A 358 22.29 8.12 -14.74
CA LEU A 358 23.48 8.86 -15.15
C LEU A 358 23.49 10.19 -14.42
N SER A 359 24.67 10.49 -13.90
CA SER A 359 25.08 11.64 -13.12
C SER A 359 24.63 12.99 -13.71
N ASP A 360 24.22 13.90 -12.81
CA ASP A 360 24.27 15.37 -12.88
C ASP A 360 23.82 16.12 -14.17
N ALA A 361 23.05 15.52 -15.07
CA ALA A 361 22.60 16.22 -16.28
C ALA A 361 21.62 17.40 -16.03
N ARG A 362 21.13 17.60 -14.80
CA ARG A 362 20.10 18.60 -14.44
C ARG A 362 20.56 19.68 -13.45
N GLY A 363 21.86 19.74 -13.12
CA GLY A 363 22.45 20.80 -12.30
C GLY A 363 21.97 20.82 -10.83
N THR A 364 21.59 19.67 -10.27
CA THR A 364 21.14 19.63 -8.86
C THR A 364 22.29 19.92 -7.91
N GLU A 365 23.51 19.43 -8.18
CA GLU A 365 24.68 19.72 -7.36
C GLU A 365 25.03 21.22 -7.39
N GLN A 366 24.93 21.85 -8.56
CA GLN A 366 25.07 23.30 -8.69
C GLN A 366 23.99 24.04 -7.89
N ALA A 367 22.74 23.57 -7.94
CA ALA A 367 21.67 24.15 -7.13
C ALA A 367 21.92 24.01 -5.62
N ILE A 368 22.49 22.89 -5.17
CA ILE A 368 22.90 22.69 -3.78
C ILE A 368 23.98 23.70 -3.38
N CYS A 369 25.01 23.90 -4.20
CA CYS A 369 26.06 24.89 -3.95
C CYS A 369 25.48 26.31 -3.83
N GLU A 370 24.59 26.71 -4.73
CA GLU A 370 23.95 28.02 -4.70
C GLU A 370 23.03 28.21 -3.50
N ILE A 371 22.25 27.18 -3.15
CA ILE A 371 21.46 27.21 -1.92
C ILE A 371 22.41 27.41 -0.75
N LEU A 372 23.46 26.59 -0.59
CA LEU A 372 24.40 26.70 0.52
C LEU A 372 25.09 28.08 0.60
N ALA A 373 25.33 28.74 -0.53
CA ALA A 373 25.90 30.08 -0.62
C ALA A 373 24.88 31.23 -0.41
N PHE A 374 23.57 30.95 -0.34
CA PHE A 374 22.53 31.96 -0.18
C PHE A 374 22.64 32.65 1.19
N ARG A 375 22.90 33.96 1.19
CA ARG A 375 23.06 34.79 2.38
C ARG A 375 21.74 35.44 2.79
N PHE A 376 21.40 35.34 4.08
CA PHE A 376 20.27 36.03 4.70
C PHE A 376 20.74 37.29 5.45
N PRO A 377 19.88 38.33 5.56
CA PRO A 377 20.11 39.45 6.46
C PRO A 377 20.26 38.97 7.91
N THR A 378 21.27 39.49 8.61
CA THR A 378 21.53 39.19 10.01
C THR A 378 20.79 40.15 10.94
N VAL A 379 20.78 39.86 12.25
CA VAL A 379 20.23 40.77 13.26
C VAL A 379 20.88 42.14 13.17
N ALA A 380 22.20 42.20 12.94
CA ALA A 380 22.93 43.45 12.78
C ALA A 380 22.53 44.23 11.52
N ASP A 381 22.15 43.55 10.45
CA ASP A 381 21.67 44.19 9.21
C ASP A 381 20.26 44.80 9.40
N LEU A 382 19.47 44.25 10.32
CA LEU A 382 18.07 44.66 10.56
C LEU A 382 17.90 45.59 11.78
N LEU A 383 18.86 45.63 12.70
CA LEU A 383 18.87 46.55 13.83
C LEU A 383 19.84 47.71 13.56
N PRO A 384 19.36 48.87 13.11
CA PRO A 384 20.23 49.99 12.82
C PRO A 384 20.98 50.47 14.08
N THR A 385 22.27 50.74 13.92
CA THR A 385 23.12 51.34 14.96
C THR A 385 23.11 52.86 14.83
N GLY A 386 23.23 53.57 15.96
CA GLY A 386 23.35 55.03 15.98
C GLY A 386 22.16 55.81 16.54
N ILE A 387 21.17 55.14 17.15
CA ILE A 387 20.11 55.82 17.90
C ILE A 387 20.72 56.40 19.19
N LYS A 388 20.81 57.74 19.28
CA LYS A 388 21.37 58.42 20.44
C LYS A 388 20.30 58.65 21.52
N PRO A 389 20.57 58.32 22.79
CA PRO A 389 19.67 58.63 23.90
C PRO A 389 19.56 60.14 24.12
N ARG A 390 18.41 60.60 24.63
CA ARG A 390 18.14 62.02 24.87
C ARG A 390 18.48 62.37 26.33
N GLY A 391 19.76 62.32 26.69
CA GLY A 391 20.24 62.62 28.05
C GLY A 391 19.61 61.74 29.14
N ALA A 392 19.58 62.20 30.39
CA ALA A 392 18.96 61.46 31.49
C ALA A 392 17.43 61.40 31.35
N SER A 393 16.85 60.19 31.48
CA SER A 393 15.40 59.97 31.42
C SER A 393 14.65 60.65 32.57
N ASP A 394 13.34 60.87 32.39
CA ASP A 394 12.49 61.46 33.43
C ASP A 394 12.47 60.57 34.69
N ALA A 395 12.46 59.25 34.53
CA ALA A 395 12.56 58.29 35.63
C ALA A 395 13.90 58.40 36.38
N LEU A 396 15.02 58.62 35.69
CA LEU A 396 16.31 58.84 36.31
C LEU A 396 16.39 60.21 37.00
N ARG A 397 15.78 61.25 36.42
CA ARG A 397 15.69 62.58 37.05
C ARG A 397 14.83 62.55 38.31
N GLU A 398 13.71 61.83 38.28
CA GLU A 398 12.83 61.65 39.42
C GLU A 398 13.49 60.81 40.53
N ALA A 399 14.21 59.75 40.17
CA ALA A 399 15.01 59.00 41.14
C ALA A 399 16.10 59.87 41.80
N ARG A 400 16.77 60.72 41.02
CA ARG A 400 17.76 61.69 41.52
C ARG A 400 17.12 62.80 42.37
N SER A 401 15.94 63.31 42.01
CA SER A 401 15.24 64.35 42.77
C SER A 401 14.66 63.81 44.08
N ASN A 402 14.06 62.63 44.06
CA ASN A 402 13.56 61.95 45.26
C ASN A 402 14.69 61.63 46.24
N LYS A 403 15.88 61.25 45.75
CA LYS A 403 17.09 61.13 46.57
C LYS A 403 17.44 62.46 47.27
N ARG A 404 17.46 63.57 46.52
CA ARG A 404 17.73 64.90 47.09
C ARG A 404 16.68 65.32 48.11
N TRP A 405 15.41 65.05 47.83
CA TRP A 405 14.29 65.40 48.71
C TRP A 405 14.29 64.60 50.02
N ARG A 406 14.54 63.29 49.97
CA ARG A 406 14.67 62.44 51.17
C ARG A 406 15.87 62.84 52.04
N MET A 407 16.98 63.24 51.42
CA MET A 407 18.14 63.76 52.13
C MET A 407 17.80 65.07 52.87
N LEU A 408 17.09 66.00 52.21
CA LEU A 408 16.65 67.25 52.82
C LEU A 408 15.68 67.01 53.99
N ILE A 409 14.69 66.13 53.81
CA ILE A 409 13.75 65.74 54.88
C ILE A 409 14.51 65.07 56.03
N GLY A 410 15.43 64.15 55.75
CA GLY A 410 16.22 63.46 56.77
C GLY A 410 17.07 64.43 57.59
N LEU A 411 17.70 65.42 56.94
CA LEU A 411 18.46 66.48 57.62
C LEU A 411 17.56 67.37 58.50
N LEU A 412 16.36 67.72 58.00
CA LEU A 412 15.36 68.47 58.77
C LEU A 412 14.86 67.68 59.99
N MET A 413 14.59 66.37 59.84
CA MET A 413 14.19 65.49 60.94
C MET A 413 15.31 65.34 61.97
N MET A 414 16.57 65.20 61.54
CA MET A 414 17.71 65.19 62.46
C MET A 414 17.84 66.52 63.23
N GLY A 415 17.72 67.65 62.54
CA GLY A 415 17.74 68.97 63.17
C GLY A 415 16.59 69.15 64.17
N GLY A 416 15.38 68.71 63.80
CA GLY A 416 14.20 68.72 64.68
C GLY A 416 14.36 67.83 65.91
N ALA A 417 14.98 66.64 65.77
CA ALA A 417 15.26 65.75 66.89
C ALA A 417 16.24 66.37 67.89
N VAL A 418 17.31 67.03 67.40
CA VAL A 418 18.28 67.73 68.24
C VAL A 418 17.63 68.88 68.99
N ALA A 419 16.82 69.71 68.31
CA ALA A 419 16.07 70.79 68.95
C ALA A 419 15.07 70.25 70.00
N GLY A 420 14.33 69.19 69.68
CA GLY A 420 13.40 68.55 70.60
C GLY A 420 14.05 68.01 71.87
N PHE A 421 15.26 67.44 71.75
CA PHE A 421 16.07 67.01 72.90
C PHE A 421 16.52 68.16 73.80
N ILE A 422 16.68 69.37 73.27
CA ILE A 422 17.10 70.56 74.02
C ILE A 422 15.91 71.20 74.75
N TYR A 423 14.75 71.31 74.07
CA TYR A 423 13.62 72.11 74.57
C TYR A 423 12.46 71.29 75.16
N LEU A 424 12.34 70.00 74.85
CA LEU A 424 11.20 69.12 75.21
C LEU A 424 11.69 67.74 75.69
N THR A 425 12.56 67.76 76.71
CA THR A 425 13.25 66.59 77.28
C THR A 425 12.36 65.43 77.80
N PRO A 426 11.15 65.63 78.37
CA PRO A 426 10.33 64.52 78.86
C PRO A 426 9.88 63.55 77.75
N LEU A 427 9.87 64.00 76.49
CA LEU A 427 9.46 63.24 75.32
C LEU A 427 10.66 62.62 74.56
N TRP A 428 11.74 62.29 75.25
CA TRP A 428 13.00 61.84 74.66
C TRP A 428 12.86 60.67 73.68
N PHE A 429 11.95 59.72 73.94
CA PHE A 429 11.74 58.55 73.08
C PHE A 429 11.18 58.91 71.71
N VAL A 430 10.39 59.99 71.60
CA VAL A 430 9.86 60.51 70.32
C VAL A 430 11.01 61.08 69.48
N TRP A 431 11.92 61.82 70.11
CA TRP A 431 13.05 62.43 69.42
C TRP A 431 14.11 61.43 68.99
N ILE A 432 14.32 60.35 69.77
CA ILE A 432 15.13 59.21 69.31
C ILE A 432 14.50 58.56 68.09
N GLY A 433 13.18 58.33 68.10
CA GLY A 433 12.47 57.83 66.91
C GLY A 433 12.63 58.74 65.69
N LEU A 434 12.55 60.06 65.88
CA LEU A 434 12.73 61.07 64.83
C LEU A 434 14.18 61.13 64.31
N ALA A 435 15.18 60.98 65.19
CA ALA A 435 16.59 60.92 64.83
C ALA A 435 16.93 59.63 64.07
N ILE A 436 16.41 58.48 64.51
CA ILE A 436 16.60 57.20 63.82
C ILE A 436 15.96 57.25 62.42
N THR A 437 14.73 57.75 62.31
CA THR A 437 14.05 57.89 61.01
C THR A 437 14.72 58.92 60.09
N GLY A 438 15.21 60.04 60.63
CA GLY A 438 16.04 61.00 59.91
C GLY A 438 17.35 60.38 59.42
N TRP A 439 18.05 59.66 60.29
CA TRP A 439 19.30 58.95 59.96
C TRP A 439 19.10 57.87 58.91
N VAL A 440 18.04 57.08 58.99
CA VAL A 440 17.68 56.08 57.97
C VAL A 440 17.42 56.75 56.61
N ASN A 441 16.72 57.89 56.57
CA ASN A 441 16.48 58.63 55.32
C ASN A 441 17.76 59.21 54.69
N ILE A 442 18.79 59.53 55.49
CA ILE A 442 20.10 60.01 55.02
C ILE A 442 21.04 58.84 54.64
N SER A 443 20.97 57.74 55.39
CA SER A 443 21.87 56.58 55.28
C SER A 443 21.50 55.63 54.15
N ASN A 444 20.23 55.60 53.71
CA ASN A 444 19.81 54.80 52.56
C ASN A 444 20.29 55.45 51.24
N ARG A 445 21.54 55.19 50.88
CA ARG A 445 22.34 55.97 49.91
C ARG A 445 22.23 55.54 48.45
N GLU A 446 21.71 54.35 48.19
CA GLU A 446 21.74 53.73 46.86
C GLU A 446 20.38 53.87 46.16
N ILE A 447 20.40 54.31 44.89
CA ILE A 447 19.22 54.24 44.04
C ILE A 447 19.03 52.76 43.73
N GLU A 448 17.85 52.20 44.02
CA GLU A 448 17.54 50.82 43.65
C GLU A 448 17.76 50.61 42.15
N ILE A 449 18.67 49.71 41.81
CA ILE A 449 19.08 49.42 40.43
C ILE A 449 18.07 48.46 39.75
N ASP A 450 17.40 47.63 40.55
CA ASP A 450 16.46 46.60 40.08
C ASP A 450 15.33 47.11 39.16
N PRO A 451 14.70 48.28 39.40
CA PRO A 451 13.69 48.82 38.49
C PRO A 451 14.27 49.18 37.11
N PHE A 452 15.49 49.71 37.06
CA PHE A 452 16.17 50.06 35.80
C PHE A 452 16.62 48.81 35.03
N GLN A 453 17.09 47.78 35.74
CA GLN A 453 17.40 46.48 35.12
C GLN A 453 16.14 45.80 34.57
N ARG A 454 15.00 45.87 35.29
CA ARG A 454 13.71 45.39 34.79
C ARG A 454 13.23 46.19 33.58
N ALA A 455 13.37 47.52 33.60
CA ALA A 455 13.03 48.38 32.48
C ALA A 455 13.85 48.03 31.22
N PHE A 456 15.16 47.80 31.35
CA PHE A 456 15.99 47.32 30.24
C PHE A 456 15.52 45.97 29.70
N LYS A 457 15.23 44.98 30.56
CA LYS A 457 14.71 43.67 30.12
C LYS A 457 13.38 43.78 29.37
N VAL A 458 12.47 44.65 29.84
CA VAL A 458 11.18 44.90 29.16
C VAL A 458 11.39 45.59 27.82
N ALA A 459 12.29 46.58 27.75
CA ALA A 459 12.65 47.26 26.51
C ALA A 459 13.29 46.30 25.50
N ASP A 460 14.22 45.43 25.93
CA ASP A 460 14.86 44.42 25.10
C ASP A 460 13.85 43.38 24.57
N ALA A 461 12.92 42.92 25.41
CA ALA A 461 11.82 42.04 24.97
C ALA A 461 10.83 42.74 24.01
N CYS A 462 10.66 44.06 24.14
CA CYS A 462 9.86 44.85 23.19
C CYS A 462 10.53 44.90 21.81
N VAL A 463 11.85 45.14 21.77
CA VAL A 463 12.63 45.08 20.52
C VAL A 463 12.51 43.71 19.86
N GLN A 464 12.59 42.61 20.63
CA GLN A 464 12.39 41.26 20.10
C GLN A 464 11.01 41.11 19.44
N ARG A 465 9.94 41.55 20.11
CA ARG A 465 8.56 41.46 19.61
C ARG A 465 8.36 42.25 18.31
N GLU A 466 8.86 43.48 18.26
CA GLU A 466 8.75 44.32 17.08
C GLU A 466 9.62 43.80 15.92
N LEU A 467 10.80 43.25 16.22
CA LEU A 467 11.64 42.58 15.22
C LEU A 467 10.93 41.35 14.64
N ASP A 468 10.33 40.50 15.47
CA ASP A 468 9.58 39.33 15.02
C ASP A 468 8.37 39.75 14.15
N GLY A 469 7.65 40.79 14.58
CA GLY A 469 6.56 41.38 13.81
C GLY A 469 7.02 41.94 12.45
N PHE A 470 8.16 42.63 12.42
CA PHE A 470 8.75 43.16 11.20
C PHE A 470 9.15 42.04 10.22
N VAL A 471 9.85 41.01 10.72
CA VAL A 471 10.29 39.84 9.92
C VAL A 471 9.09 39.08 9.36
N GLN A 472 8.01 38.93 10.14
CA GLN A 472 6.78 38.27 9.72
C GLN A 472 6.04 39.07 8.63
N ARG A 473 5.83 40.38 8.83
CA ARG A 473 5.11 41.24 7.87
C ARG A 473 5.81 41.35 6.52
N ASN A 474 7.13 41.26 6.51
CA ASN A 474 7.94 41.36 5.30
C ASN A 474 8.32 39.98 4.70
N GLY A 475 7.69 38.90 5.16
CA GLY A 475 7.78 37.57 4.54
C GLY A 475 9.10 36.82 4.74
N MET A 476 10.02 37.32 5.57
CA MET A 476 11.33 36.67 5.80
C MET A 476 11.18 35.32 6.54
N SER A 477 10.19 35.19 7.43
CA SER A 477 9.92 33.93 8.15
C SER A 477 9.59 32.77 7.20
N GLU A 478 8.87 33.04 6.11
CA GLU A 478 8.52 32.01 5.12
C GLU A 478 9.75 31.56 4.33
N VAL A 479 10.64 32.48 3.96
CA VAL A 479 11.85 32.17 3.20
C VAL A 479 12.85 31.37 4.04
N VAL A 480 12.98 31.69 5.32
CA VAL A 480 13.85 30.93 6.23
C VAL A 480 13.27 29.54 6.52
N LYS A 481 11.93 29.39 6.55
CA LYS A 481 11.28 28.07 6.63
C LYS A 481 11.58 27.24 5.37
N VAL A 482 11.44 27.84 4.19
CA VAL A 482 11.81 27.20 2.91
C VAL A 482 13.27 26.77 2.94
N ARG A 483 14.17 27.58 3.52
CA ARG A 483 15.57 27.19 3.69
C ARG A 483 15.75 25.97 4.60
N GLY A 484 15.07 25.92 5.75
CA GLY A 484 15.11 24.76 6.64
C GLY A 484 14.62 23.48 5.96
N ASP A 485 13.55 23.57 5.17
CA ASP A 485 13.03 22.44 4.39
C ASP A 485 14.02 22.00 3.30
N LEU A 486 14.73 22.94 2.67
CA LEU A 486 15.78 22.65 1.69
C LEU A 486 17.00 21.99 2.32
N ASP A 487 17.46 22.45 3.48
CA ASP A 487 18.59 21.83 4.18
C ASP A 487 18.27 20.37 4.57
N ALA A 488 17.03 20.10 4.99
CA ALA A 488 16.56 18.74 5.25
C ALA A 488 16.52 17.88 3.96
N ALA A 489 16.05 18.43 2.85
CA ALA A 489 16.03 17.75 1.56
C ALA A 489 17.45 17.46 1.03
N ILE A 490 18.39 18.40 1.19
CA ILE A 490 19.81 18.24 0.80
C ILE A 490 20.46 17.14 1.65
N ALA A 491 20.22 17.12 2.96
CA ALA A 491 20.75 16.07 3.83
C ALA A 491 20.20 14.68 3.44
N ALA A 492 18.91 14.58 3.11
CA ALA A 492 18.30 13.35 2.61
C ALA A 492 18.89 12.93 1.25
N TYR A 493 19.12 13.87 0.34
CA TYR A 493 19.73 13.64 -0.98
C TYR A 493 21.15 13.08 -0.86
N LYS A 494 22.00 13.69 -0.03
CA LYS A 494 23.37 13.22 0.20
C LYS A 494 23.43 11.82 0.83
N GLY A 495 22.49 11.50 1.72
CA GLY A 495 22.41 10.19 2.38
C GLY A 495 21.74 9.09 1.55
N HIS A 496 21.29 9.40 0.33
CA HIS A 496 20.39 8.55 -0.45
C HIS A 496 21.05 7.29 -1.01
N GLU A 497 22.26 7.44 -1.56
CA GLU A 497 23.03 6.30 -2.12
C GLU A 497 23.40 5.28 -1.02
N ASP A 498 23.77 5.76 0.17
CA ASP A 498 24.03 4.92 1.32
C ASP A 498 22.79 4.18 1.82
N ALA A 499 21.62 4.84 1.77
CA ALA A 499 20.35 4.25 2.12
C ALA A 499 19.94 3.14 1.13
N LEU A 500 20.14 3.36 -0.17
CA LEU A 500 19.95 2.34 -1.20
C LEU A 500 20.90 1.15 -0.98
N ALA A 501 22.18 1.42 -0.72
CA ALA A 501 23.18 0.39 -0.45
C ALA A 501 22.81 -0.45 0.78
N ARG A 502 22.34 0.18 1.87
CA ARG A 502 21.82 -0.53 3.05
C ARG A 502 20.60 -1.38 2.71
N GLY A 503 19.65 -0.84 1.94
CA GLY A 503 18.45 -1.57 1.51
C GLY A 503 18.78 -2.82 0.69
N LEU A 504 19.72 -2.70 -0.25
CA LEU A 504 20.23 -3.81 -1.06
C LEU A 504 20.93 -4.87 -0.21
N ARG A 505 21.71 -4.47 0.80
CA ARG A 505 22.36 -5.40 1.75
C ARG A 505 21.33 -6.20 2.56
N VAL A 506 20.29 -5.55 3.09
CA VAL A 506 19.20 -6.23 3.82
C VAL A 506 18.41 -7.16 2.89
N MET A 507 18.20 -6.76 1.65
CA MET A 507 17.59 -7.63 0.65
C MET A 507 18.43 -8.88 0.41
N LYS A 508 19.75 -8.74 0.28
CA LYS A 508 20.66 -9.88 0.09
C LYS A 508 20.70 -10.79 1.32
N SER A 509 20.70 -10.24 2.54
CA SER A 509 20.69 -11.05 3.78
C SER A 509 19.40 -11.84 3.97
N ASN A 510 18.26 -11.30 3.53
CA ASN A 510 16.95 -11.96 3.64
C ASN A 510 16.60 -12.86 2.43
N ARG A 511 17.54 -13.08 1.50
CA ARG A 511 17.30 -13.81 0.25
C ARG A 511 16.81 -15.24 0.51
N GLU A 512 17.46 -15.96 1.40
CA GLU A 512 17.08 -17.33 1.73
C GLU A 512 15.64 -17.42 2.25
N SER A 513 15.27 -16.55 3.19
CA SER A 513 13.91 -16.49 3.74
C SER A 513 12.87 -16.15 2.69
N ARG A 514 13.17 -15.23 1.76
CA ARG A 514 12.25 -14.88 0.65
C ARG A 514 12.10 -16.01 -0.35
N GLN A 515 13.19 -16.65 -0.76
CA GLN A 515 13.14 -17.81 -1.64
C GLN A 515 12.36 -18.96 -1.00
N ARG A 516 12.52 -19.15 0.30
CA ARG A 516 11.76 -20.15 1.08
C ARG A 516 10.28 -19.84 1.11
N GLN A 517 9.91 -18.59 1.38
CA GLN A 517 8.51 -18.14 1.36
C GLN A 517 7.89 -18.35 -0.02
N ALA A 518 8.56 -17.88 -1.09
CA ALA A 518 8.08 -18.02 -2.47
C ALA A 518 8.00 -19.49 -2.92
N TYR A 519 8.85 -20.37 -2.39
CA TYR A 519 8.75 -21.80 -2.60
C TYR A 519 7.51 -22.38 -1.91
N LEU A 520 7.27 -22.01 -0.65
CA LEU A 520 6.11 -22.46 0.13
C LEU A 520 4.77 -21.94 -0.44
N ASP A 521 4.74 -20.75 -1.05
CA ASP A 521 3.54 -20.17 -1.67
C ASP A 521 2.98 -21.04 -2.82
N ARG A 522 3.82 -21.88 -3.44
CA ARG A 522 3.41 -22.78 -4.54
C ARG A 522 2.49 -23.91 -4.09
N PHE A 523 2.40 -24.15 -2.77
CA PHE A 523 1.66 -25.26 -2.21
C PHE A 523 0.36 -24.75 -1.59
N SER A 524 -0.71 -24.73 -2.38
CA SER A 524 -2.03 -24.30 -1.92
C SER A 524 -2.68 -25.29 -0.96
N ILE A 525 -3.34 -24.77 0.08
CA ILE A 525 -4.13 -25.56 1.00
C ILE A 525 -5.40 -26.13 0.36
N ARG A 526 -5.92 -25.52 -0.72
CA ARG A 526 -7.07 -26.03 -1.49
C ARG A 526 -6.81 -27.40 -2.11
N ARG A 527 -5.55 -27.65 -2.47
CA ARG A 527 -5.10 -28.91 -3.10
C ARG A 527 -4.42 -29.84 -2.10
N ALA A 528 -4.35 -29.45 -0.83
CA ALA A 528 -3.67 -30.21 0.20
C ALA A 528 -4.57 -31.31 0.74
N ASN A 529 -4.11 -32.57 0.66
CA ASN A 529 -4.79 -33.68 1.31
C ASN A 529 -4.30 -33.82 2.76
N ILE A 530 -4.93 -33.12 3.70
CA ILE A 530 -4.58 -33.13 5.13
C ILE A 530 -5.71 -33.80 5.91
N SER A 531 -5.42 -34.94 6.53
CA SER A 531 -6.40 -35.73 7.29
C SER A 531 -7.15 -34.90 8.36
N GLY A 532 -8.47 -34.85 8.25
CA GLY A 532 -9.37 -34.11 9.15
C GLY A 532 -9.62 -32.65 8.76
N ILE A 533 -9.05 -32.19 7.65
CA ILE A 533 -9.25 -30.87 7.05
C ILE A 533 -9.94 -31.05 5.70
N GLY A 534 -11.26 -31.08 5.74
CA GLY A 534 -12.10 -31.15 4.54
C GLY A 534 -12.41 -29.76 3.96
N PRO A 535 -13.20 -29.69 2.86
CA PRO A 535 -13.48 -28.46 2.12
C PRO A 535 -14.00 -27.29 2.96
N ALA A 536 -14.91 -27.55 3.91
CA ALA A 536 -15.45 -26.51 4.80
C ALA A 536 -14.36 -25.85 5.66
N LYS A 537 -13.51 -26.67 6.28
CA LYS A 537 -12.38 -26.22 7.10
C LYS A 537 -11.32 -25.51 6.26
N THR A 538 -11.08 -25.99 5.05
CA THR A 538 -10.20 -25.33 4.07
C THR A 538 -10.72 -23.94 3.71
N ALA A 539 -12.03 -23.79 3.48
CA ALA A 539 -12.65 -22.48 3.25
C ALA A 539 -12.51 -21.54 4.45
N THR A 540 -12.64 -22.06 5.68
CA THR A 540 -12.39 -21.27 6.91
C THR A 540 -10.93 -20.83 7.01
N LEU A 541 -9.96 -21.69 6.69
CA LEU A 541 -8.54 -21.28 6.70
C LEU A 541 -8.27 -20.16 5.69
N ILE A 542 -8.86 -20.28 4.50
CA ILE A 542 -8.73 -19.31 3.42
C ILE A 542 -9.39 -17.97 3.79
N SER A 543 -10.56 -17.98 4.41
CA SER A 543 -11.21 -16.73 4.86
C SER A 543 -10.42 -16.00 5.94
N PHE A 544 -9.56 -16.71 6.68
CA PHE A 544 -8.61 -16.15 7.64
C PHE A 544 -7.22 -15.86 7.01
N GLY A 545 -7.10 -15.94 5.68
CA GLY A 545 -5.90 -15.60 4.93
C GLY A 545 -4.82 -16.68 4.94
N ILE A 546 -5.16 -17.93 5.27
CA ILE A 546 -4.27 -19.09 5.19
C ILE A 546 -4.58 -19.85 3.91
N GLU A 547 -3.88 -19.50 2.82
CA GLU A 547 -4.17 -20.03 1.49
C GLU A 547 -3.10 -21.01 0.98
N THR A 548 -1.88 -20.87 1.48
CA THR A 548 -0.70 -21.64 1.05
C THR A 548 0.07 -22.19 2.25
N ALA A 549 1.02 -23.10 2.00
CA ALA A 549 1.94 -23.58 3.02
C ALA A 549 2.75 -22.44 3.66
N ALA A 550 2.97 -21.35 2.95
CA ALA A 550 3.72 -20.20 3.43
C ALA A 550 2.96 -19.38 4.49
N ASP A 551 1.63 -19.45 4.47
CA ASP A 551 0.74 -18.75 5.40
C ASP A 551 0.53 -19.55 6.71
N VAL A 552 0.85 -20.84 6.70
CA VAL A 552 0.67 -21.72 7.85
C VAL A 552 1.67 -21.35 8.95
N LYS A 553 1.17 -20.62 9.95
CA LYS A 553 1.87 -20.32 11.21
C LYS A 553 1.04 -20.84 12.38
N ARG A 554 1.68 -21.44 13.39
CA ARG A 554 0.98 -22.00 14.57
C ARG A 554 0.01 -21.00 15.19
N SER A 555 0.47 -19.76 15.40
CA SER A 555 -0.34 -18.67 15.94
C SER A 555 -1.44 -18.17 15.00
N ALA A 556 -1.28 -18.31 13.68
CA ALA A 556 -2.31 -17.93 12.73
C ALA A 556 -3.44 -18.96 12.69
N VAL A 557 -3.10 -20.25 12.70
CA VAL A 557 -4.07 -21.35 12.66
C VAL A 557 -4.87 -21.43 13.96
N LEU A 558 -4.24 -21.25 15.12
CA LEU A 558 -4.93 -21.27 16.42
C LEU A 558 -5.97 -20.14 16.59
N ARG A 559 -5.86 -19.06 15.79
CA ARG A 559 -6.86 -17.98 15.78
C ARG A 559 -8.08 -18.31 14.93
N VAL A 560 -8.05 -19.38 14.14
CA VAL A 560 -9.16 -19.79 13.30
C VAL A 560 -10.15 -20.60 14.15
N PRO A 561 -11.40 -20.15 14.31
CA PRO A 561 -12.42 -20.89 15.06
C PRO A 561 -12.59 -22.31 14.51
N GLY A 562 -12.63 -23.31 15.40
CA GLY A 562 -12.73 -24.72 15.02
C GLY A 562 -11.39 -25.42 14.72
N PHE A 563 -10.25 -24.72 14.84
CA PHE A 563 -8.91 -25.29 14.70
C PHE A 563 -8.16 -25.35 16.04
N GLY A 564 -8.26 -26.49 16.72
CA GLY A 564 -7.49 -26.76 17.94
C GLY A 564 -6.03 -27.14 17.68
N ASP A 565 -5.29 -27.45 18.75
CA ASP A 565 -3.86 -27.81 18.69
C ASP A 565 -3.57 -29.03 17.80
N VAL A 566 -4.49 -30.00 17.73
CA VAL A 566 -4.33 -31.21 16.92
C VAL A 566 -4.30 -30.86 15.42
N MET A 567 -5.27 -30.08 14.94
CA MET A 567 -5.34 -29.67 13.52
C MET A 567 -4.24 -28.68 13.18
N THR A 568 -3.90 -27.79 14.13
CA THR A 568 -2.76 -26.88 13.99
C THR A 568 -1.46 -27.63 13.80
N ARG A 569 -1.19 -28.68 14.62
CA ARG A 569 0.01 -29.52 14.46
C ARG A 569 0.05 -30.18 13.09
N LYS A 570 -1.08 -30.68 12.58
CA LYS A 570 -1.16 -31.30 11.24
C LYS A 570 -0.81 -30.30 10.13
N LEU A 571 -1.34 -29.07 10.19
CA LEU A 571 -1.03 -28.01 9.22
C LEU A 571 0.44 -27.61 9.27
N VAL A 572 0.98 -27.41 10.47
CA VAL A 572 2.39 -27.06 10.66
C VAL A 572 3.30 -28.21 10.19
N ALA A 573 2.93 -29.46 10.44
CA ALA A 573 3.66 -30.63 9.94
C ALA A 573 3.63 -30.71 8.41
N TRP A 574 2.47 -30.46 7.79
CA TRP A 574 2.33 -30.40 6.33
C TRP A 574 3.22 -29.32 5.71
N ARG A 575 3.22 -28.09 6.25
CA ARG A 575 4.15 -27.03 5.85
C ARG A 575 5.60 -27.49 6.01
N ARG A 576 5.97 -28.03 7.17
CA ARG A 576 7.35 -28.49 7.45
C ARG A 576 7.82 -29.55 6.46
N GLY A 577 6.92 -30.42 6.00
CA GLY A 577 7.21 -31.42 4.97
C GLY A 577 7.57 -30.83 3.61
N HIS A 578 7.00 -29.68 3.26
CA HIS A 578 7.43 -28.93 2.07
C HIS A 578 8.71 -28.14 2.35
N GLU A 579 8.79 -27.47 3.50
CA GLU A 579 9.94 -26.66 3.90
C GLU A 579 11.25 -27.48 3.95
N SER A 580 11.20 -28.75 4.37
CA SER A 580 12.38 -29.63 4.38
C SER A 580 12.93 -29.98 2.99
N ARG A 581 12.13 -29.79 1.93
CA ARG A 581 12.52 -30.02 0.54
C ARG A 581 13.05 -28.76 -0.14
N PHE A 582 12.97 -27.61 0.52
CA PHE A 582 13.51 -26.36 0.02
C PHE A 582 15.04 -26.43 -0.03
N LYS A 583 15.63 -26.08 -1.17
CA LYS A 583 17.07 -25.90 -1.34
C LYS A 583 17.33 -24.44 -1.66
N TYR A 584 18.16 -23.79 -0.84
CA TYR A 584 18.55 -22.40 -1.06
C TYR A 584 19.47 -22.30 -2.28
N ASP A 585 19.14 -21.41 -3.22
CA ASP A 585 20.00 -21.05 -4.33
C ASP A 585 20.68 -19.70 -4.04
N ARG A 586 22.01 -19.69 -4.07
CA ARG A 586 22.81 -18.48 -3.89
C ARG A 586 22.67 -17.51 -5.07
N LYS A 587 22.32 -18.01 -6.26
CA LYS A 587 22.06 -17.18 -7.45
C LYS A 587 20.72 -16.46 -7.31
N PRO A 588 20.63 -15.17 -7.67
CA PRO A 588 19.36 -14.44 -7.67
C PRO A 588 18.42 -15.06 -8.70
N ASN A 589 17.19 -15.39 -8.28
CA ASN A 589 16.15 -15.85 -9.19
C ASN A 589 15.41 -14.64 -9.82
N ALA A 590 14.50 -14.89 -10.76
CA ALA A 590 13.74 -13.83 -11.43
C ALA A 590 12.99 -12.89 -10.45
N GLN A 591 12.53 -13.41 -9.31
CA GLN A 591 11.88 -12.60 -8.27
C GLN A 591 12.89 -11.71 -7.53
N ASP A 592 14.07 -12.23 -7.17
CA ASP A 592 15.14 -11.44 -6.55
C ASP A 592 15.59 -10.29 -7.46
N ILE A 593 15.69 -10.54 -8.77
CA ILE A 593 16.03 -9.52 -9.77
C ILE A 593 14.92 -8.46 -9.86
N THR A 594 13.66 -8.90 -9.84
CA THR A 594 12.49 -8.00 -9.89
C THR A 594 12.38 -7.14 -8.63
N ASP A 595 12.56 -7.74 -7.45
CA ASP A 595 12.52 -7.04 -6.17
C ASP A 595 13.69 -6.05 -6.03
N GLU A 596 14.88 -6.42 -6.50
CA GLU A 596 16.04 -5.53 -6.56
C GLU A 596 15.78 -4.35 -7.49
N ARG A 597 15.22 -4.62 -8.69
CA ARG A 597 14.83 -3.57 -9.64
C ARG A 597 13.75 -2.66 -9.06
N ALA A 598 12.76 -3.21 -8.36
CA ALA A 598 11.71 -2.44 -7.71
C ALA A 598 12.25 -1.58 -6.56
N LEU A 599 13.20 -2.09 -5.77
CA LEU A 599 13.87 -1.33 -4.73
C LEU A 599 14.66 -0.16 -5.34
N ARG A 600 15.50 -0.44 -6.35
CA ARG A 600 16.24 0.59 -7.08
C ARG A 600 15.30 1.63 -7.70
N GLY A 601 14.19 1.21 -8.30
CA GLY A 601 13.18 2.10 -8.87
C GLY A 601 12.52 3.02 -7.83
N ARG A 602 12.17 2.50 -6.64
CA ARG A 602 11.64 3.34 -5.55
C ARG A 602 12.64 4.40 -5.09
N PHE A 603 13.90 4.00 -4.90
CA PHE A 603 14.96 4.93 -4.53
C PHE A 603 15.21 5.94 -5.67
N ALA A 604 15.15 5.54 -6.94
CA ALA A 604 15.28 6.47 -8.06
C ALA A 604 14.15 7.52 -8.06
N ALA A 605 12.90 7.12 -7.81
CA ALA A 605 11.77 8.04 -7.72
C ALA A 605 11.89 9.00 -6.52
N GLU A 606 12.33 8.51 -5.36
CA GLU A 606 12.59 9.33 -4.18
C GLU A 606 13.73 10.33 -4.43
N LYS A 607 14.80 9.91 -5.10
CA LYS A 607 15.91 10.79 -5.53
C LYS A 607 15.39 11.88 -6.46
N ALA A 608 14.64 11.53 -7.50
CA ALA A 608 14.08 12.49 -8.44
C ALA A 608 13.16 13.52 -7.77
N LYS A 609 12.39 13.09 -6.75
CA LYS A 609 11.57 13.99 -5.93
C LYS A 609 12.44 14.97 -5.13
N LEU A 610 13.49 14.49 -4.47
CA LEU A 610 14.44 15.34 -3.73
C LEU A 610 15.12 16.35 -4.66
N GLU A 611 15.57 15.92 -5.83
CA GLU A 611 16.16 16.80 -6.84
C GLU A 611 15.18 17.88 -7.31
N SER A 612 13.90 17.54 -7.50
CA SER A 612 12.85 18.50 -7.85
C SER A 612 12.61 19.52 -6.74
N ILE A 613 12.53 19.07 -5.48
CA ILE A 613 12.39 19.94 -4.30
C ILE A 613 13.54 20.93 -4.21
N ILE A 614 14.79 20.45 -4.37
CA ILE A 614 16.00 21.27 -4.31
C ILE A 614 15.98 22.34 -5.41
N ARG A 615 15.72 21.96 -6.67
CA ARG A 615 15.69 22.91 -7.80
C ARG A 615 14.56 23.93 -7.67
N ASN A 616 13.36 23.49 -7.34
CA ASN A 616 12.22 24.39 -7.19
C ASN A 616 12.40 25.33 -5.99
N GLY A 617 12.94 24.83 -4.88
CA GLY A 617 13.25 25.63 -3.71
C GLY A 617 14.33 26.68 -3.96
N LEU A 618 15.36 26.39 -4.78
CA LEU A 618 16.31 27.40 -5.25
C LEU A 618 15.59 28.50 -6.04
N GLY A 619 14.63 28.15 -6.91
CA GLY A 619 13.79 29.12 -7.59
C GLY A 619 13.06 30.06 -6.63
N THR A 620 12.48 29.51 -5.55
CA THR A 620 11.84 30.29 -4.48
C THR A 620 12.84 31.23 -3.78
N LEU A 621 14.04 30.75 -3.45
CA LEU A 621 15.09 31.58 -2.83
C LEU A 621 15.55 32.70 -3.76
N ARG A 622 15.77 32.41 -5.05
CA ARG A 622 16.15 33.41 -6.06
C ARG A 622 15.08 34.51 -6.18
N ASN A 623 13.80 34.14 -6.19
CA ASN A 623 12.69 35.09 -6.23
C ASN A 623 12.54 35.92 -4.94
N ALA A 624 12.94 35.36 -3.80
CA ALA A 624 12.93 36.05 -2.51
C ALA A 624 14.11 37.02 -2.34
N LYS A 625 15.24 36.79 -3.02
CA LYS A 625 16.48 37.57 -2.86
C LYS A 625 16.28 39.09 -2.97
N PRO A 626 15.62 39.65 -4.02
CA PRO A 626 15.44 41.10 -4.12
C PRO A 626 14.62 41.68 -2.96
N ARG A 627 13.67 40.91 -2.43
CA ARG A 627 12.86 41.33 -1.28
C ARG A 627 13.68 41.34 0.00
N LEU A 628 14.54 40.35 0.20
CA LEU A 628 15.44 40.26 1.35
C LEU A 628 16.50 41.36 1.35
N ASP A 629 17.07 41.68 0.19
CA ASP A 629 18.11 42.71 0.03
C ASP A 629 17.60 44.12 0.41
N VAL A 630 16.29 44.36 0.32
CA VAL A 630 15.64 45.64 0.66
C VAL A 630 15.25 45.73 2.15
N LEU A 631 15.22 44.62 2.91
CA LEU A 631 14.81 44.60 4.31
C LEU A 631 15.60 45.55 5.23
N PRO A 632 16.95 45.66 5.13
CA PRO A 632 17.70 46.62 5.94
C PRO A 632 17.29 48.09 5.73
N ALA A 633 16.85 48.44 4.52
CA ALA A 633 16.34 49.78 4.23
C ALA A 633 14.93 49.99 4.80
N LEU A 634 14.08 48.97 4.77
CA LEU A 634 12.74 48.99 5.37
C LEU A 634 12.79 49.02 6.90
N ALA A 635 13.67 48.25 7.52
CA ALA A 635 13.84 48.19 8.97
C ALA A 635 14.21 49.56 9.56
N ARG A 636 15.05 50.32 8.84
CA ARG A 636 15.40 51.71 9.18
C ARG A 636 14.23 52.70 9.10
N ARG A 637 13.18 52.35 8.37
CA ARG A 637 11.96 53.18 8.19
C ARG A 637 10.77 52.67 9.01
N ASP A 638 10.89 51.51 9.66
CA ASP A 638 9.83 50.95 10.50
C ASP A 638 9.80 51.68 11.85
N LYS A 639 8.78 52.53 12.02
CA LYS A 639 8.65 53.40 13.18
C LYS A 639 8.57 52.62 14.49
N ALA A 640 7.83 51.50 14.51
CA ALA A 640 7.65 50.70 15.72
C ALA A 640 8.98 50.08 16.18
N LEU A 641 9.77 49.56 15.24
CA LEU A 641 11.09 49.01 15.51
C LEU A 641 12.08 50.11 15.95
N THR A 642 12.08 51.27 15.29
CA THR A 642 12.97 52.39 15.67
C THR A 642 12.63 52.98 17.04
N ASP A 643 11.35 53.09 17.38
CA ASP A 643 10.89 53.60 18.68
C ASP A 643 11.26 52.63 19.80
N ALA A 644 11.06 51.32 19.60
CA ALA A 644 11.47 50.29 20.56
C ALA A 644 13.00 50.29 20.80
N LEU A 645 13.79 50.45 19.74
CA LEU A 645 15.25 50.55 19.84
C LEU A 645 15.69 51.82 20.58
N ALA A 646 14.99 52.95 20.41
CA ALA A 646 15.27 54.18 21.13
C ALA A 646 15.02 54.03 22.64
N VAL A 647 13.92 53.37 23.02
CA VAL A 647 13.61 53.06 24.42
C VAL A 647 14.68 52.14 25.03
N ARG A 648 15.12 51.11 24.29
CA ARG A 648 16.20 50.23 24.76
C ARG A 648 17.52 51.00 24.94
N ALA A 649 17.89 51.85 23.98
CA ALA A 649 19.10 52.68 24.07
C ALA A 649 19.05 53.65 25.26
N GLN A 650 17.88 54.20 25.57
CA GLN A 650 17.68 55.08 26.72
C GLN A 650 17.83 54.34 28.06
N THR A 651 17.22 53.16 28.21
CA THR A 651 17.35 52.36 29.45
C THR A 651 18.77 51.82 29.66
N GLU A 652 19.49 51.52 28.58
CA GLU A 652 20.91 51.17 28.63
C GLU A 652 21.78 52.35 29.12
N GLN A 653 21.51 53.56 28.61
CA GLN A 653 22.21 54.77 29.04
C GLN A 653 21.92 55.08 30.52
N ASP A 654 20.68 54.93 30.97
CA ASP A 654 20.31 55.16 32.37
C ASP A 654 21.06 54.20 33.32
N LEU A 655 21.20 52.92 32.94
CA LEU A 655 21.99 51.94 33.70
C LEU A 655 23.49 52.29 33.74
N ARG A 656 24.05 52.74 32.60
CA ARG A 656 25.45 53.19 32.53
C ARG A 656 25.70 54.43 33.38
N GLU A 657 24.78 55.39 33.40
CA GLU A 657 24.86 56.59 34.26
C GLU A 657 24.76 56.27 35.75
N LEU A 658 24.10 55.17 36.12
CA LEU A 658 24.03 54.67 37.50
C LEU A 658 25.25 53.81 37.89
N GLY A 659 26.19 53.54 36.96
CA GLY A 659 27.33 52.65 37.19
C GLY A 659 26.94 51.16 37.32
N ALA A 660 25.72 50.80 36.92
CA ALA A 660 25.20 49.44 37.01
C ALA A 660 25.61 48.59 35.80
N SER A 661 25.70 47.26 36.00
CA SER A 661 25.93 46.34 34.89
C SER A 661 24.70 46.25 33.97
N VAL A 662 24.93 46.37 32.67
CA VAL A 662 23.89 46.21 31.65
C VAL A 662 23.66 44.72 31.39
N PRO A 663 22.43 44.19 31.50
CA PRO A 663 22.14 42.80 31.16
C PRO A 663 22.46 42.48 29.69
N ALA A 664 22.86 41.24 29.41
CA ALA A 664 23.06 40.80 28.03
C ALA A 664 21.74 40.86 27.24
N SER A 665 21.79 41.43 26.03
CA SER A 665 20.62 41.48 25.15
C SER A 665 20.21 40.06 24.72
N THR A 666 18.90 39.82 24.75
CA THR A 666 18.26 38.56 24.33
C THR A 666 17.76 38.62 22.89
N VAL A 667 17.91 39.78 22.22
CA VAL A 667 17.38 39.98 20.89
C VAL A 667 18.12 39.11 19.87
N ALA A 668 17.38 38.22 19.24
CA ALA A 668 17.85 37.33 18.20
C ALA A 668 16.82 37.28 17.07
N LEU A 669 17.28 36.95 15.86
CA LEU A 669 16.37 36.49 14.81
C LEU A 669 15.83 35.13 15.27
N MET A 670 14.71 35.13 15.99
CA MET A 670 14.00 33.91 16.39
C MET A 670 13.25 33.34 15.20
N VAL A 671 13.99 32.91 14.18
CA VAL A 671 13.45 31.92 13.27
C VAL A 671 13.75 30.57 13.87
N ALA A 672 12.96 30.18 14.87
CA ALA A 672 13.03 28.83 15.41
C ALA A 672 12.82 27.85 14.23
N PRO A 673 13.79 26.99 13.92
CA PRO A 673 13.46 25.77 13.22
C PRO A 673 12.48 25.05 14.15
N SER A 674 11.34 24.58 13.63
CA SER A 674 10.58 23.60 14.38
C SER A 674 11.53 22.51 14.89
N PRO A 675 11.34 21.99 16.12
CA PRO A 675 12.24 21.01 16.69
C PRO A 675 12.47 19.91 15.66
N ARG A 676 13.75 19.67 15.32
CA ARG A 676 14.15 18.62 14.39
C ARG A 676 13.37 17.37 14.77
N PRO A 677 12.61 16.75 13.85
CA PRO A 677 12.32 15.34 14.00
C PRO A 677 13.69 14.70 14.10
N THR A 678 14.00 14.11 15.26
CA THR A 678 15.17 13.27 15.41
C THR A 678 15.20 12.34 14.19
N PRO A 679 16.33 12.19 13.47
CA PRO A 679 16.39 11.26 12.35
C PRO A 679 16.06 9.89 12.91
N GLN A 680 14.79 9.50 12.75
CA GLN A 680 14.38 8.16 13.08
C GLN A 680 15.18 7.29 12.13
N PRO A 681 15.95 6.32 12.63
CA PRO A 681 16.59 5.34 11.76
C PRO A 681 15.50 4.84 10.83
N VAL A 682 15.75 4.93 9.50
CA VAL A 682 14.80 4.56 8.44
C VAL A 682 14.14 3.26 8.86
N ARG A 683 12.93 3.38 9.38
CA ARG A 683 12.20 2.24 9.90
C ARG A 683 11.66 1.60 8.65
N MET A 684 12.34 0.56 8.18
CA MET A 684 11.82 -0.32 7.15
C MET A 684 10.34 -0.57 7.45
N PRO A 685 9.43 -0.55 6.45
CA PRO A 685 8.01 -0.74 6.68
C PRO A 685 7.82 -2.11 7.33
N ARG A 686 7.72 -2.10 8.66
CA ARG A 686 7.23 -3.22 9.43
C ARG A 686 5.74 -3.21 9.13
N VAL A 687 5.26 -4.30 8.54
CA VAL A 687 3.85 -4.66 8.46
C VAL A 687 3.15 -4.13 9.71
N ARG A 688 2.19 -3.21 9.56
CA ARG A 688 1.36 -2.72 10.66
C ARG A 688 0.52 -3.90 11.15
N THR A 689 1.06 -4.68 12.07
CA THR A 689 0.24 -5.24 13.14
C THR A 689 -0.17 -4.05 13.99
N SER A 690 -1.46 -3.72 13.96
CA SER A 690 -2.14 -2.83 14.88
C SER A 690 -1.64 -3.13 16.30
N ARG A 691 -0.92 -2.17 16.88
CA ARG A 691 -0.49 -2.21 18.27
C ARG A 691 -1.70 -1.81 19.11
N VAL A 692 -2.43 -2.81 19.59
CA VAL A 692 -3.29 -2.66 20.77
C VAL A 692 -2.37 -2.17 21.88
N THR A 693 -2.74 -1.04 22.50
CA THR A 693 -2.12 -0.52 23.71
C THR A 693 -2.05 -1.62 24.75
N ALA A 694 -0.84 -1.95 25.19
CA ALA A 694 -0.64 -2.81 26.34
C ALA A 694 -1.06 -2.00 27.58
N ALA A 695 -2.27 -2.25 28.06
CA ALA A 695 -2.68 -2.03 29.43
C ALA A 695 -3.21 -3.37 29.95
N SER A 696 -2.51 -3.91 30.96
CA SER A 696 -2.97 -4.86 31.97
C SER A 696 -4.08 -5.87 31.58
N GLY A 697 -3.68 -7.12 31.30
CA GLY A 697 -4.32 -8.39 31.76
C GLY A 697 -5.83 -8.63 31.69
N THR A 698 -6.63 -7.77 31.09
CA THR A 698 -8.10 -7.84 31.14
C THR A 698 -8.66 -8.33 29.79
N PRO A 699 -9.30 -9.52 29.74
CA PRO A 699 -9.92 -10.01 28.51
C PRO A 699 -11.16 -9.20 28.13
N THR A 700 -11.51 -9.25 26.85
CA THR A 700 -12.71 -8.58 26.28
C THR A 700 -13.88 -9.55 26.21
N CYS A 701 -15.10 -9.06 26.49
CA CYS A 701 -16.31 -9.87 26.53
C CYS A 701 -16.61 -10.54 25.18
N PRO A 702 -16.83 -11.86 25.13
CA PRO A 702 -17.08 -12.59 23.88
C PRO A 702 -18.42 -12.24 23.21
N ARG A 703 -19.34 -11.54 23.90
CA ARG A 703 -20.66 -11.19 23.37
C ARG A 703 -20.77 -9.76 22.85
N CYS A 704 -20.00 -8.82 23.39
CA CYS A 704 -20.15 -7.39 23.06
C CYS A 704 -18.83 -6.63 22.94
N SER A 705 -17.69 -7.32 23.05
CA SER A 705 -16.33 -6.78 22.95
C SER A 705 -15.97 -5.68 23.96
N SER A 706 -16.80 -5.45 24.98
CA SER A 706 -16.50 -4.51 26.07
C SER A 706 -15.48 -5.13 27.05
N PRO A 707 -14.67 -4.31 27.76
CA PRO A 707 -13.73 -4.82 28.77
C PRO A 707 -14.44 -5.68 29.81
N MET A 708 -13.81 -6.77 30.27
CA MET A 708 -14.35 -7.58 31.35
C MET A 708 -13.79 -7.11 32.70
N GLN A 709 -14.47 -7.45 33.79
CA GLN A 709 -14.03 -7.20 35.15
C GLN A 709 -13.99 -8.52 35.90
N ARG A 710 -12.98 -8.69 36.76
CA ARG A 710 -12.87 -9.84 37.65
C ARG A 710 -14.02 -9.80 38.66
N ARG A 711 -14.82 -10.86 38.73
CA ARG A 711 -15.94 -11.02 39.65
C ARG A 711 -15.81 -12.36 40.36
N SER A 712 -16.32 -12.43 41.58
CA SER A 712 -16.31 -13.66 42.39
C SER A 712 -17.70 -14.28 42.39
N GLY A 713 -17.76 -15.59 42.18
CA GLY A 713 -18.99 -16.38 42.30
C GLY A 713 -18.77 -17.63 43.13
N ARG A 714 -19.83 -18.45 43.29
CA ARG A 714 -19.80 -19.69 44.08
C ARG A 714 -18.69 -20.68 43.67
N TYR A 715 -18.21 -20.61 42.42
CA TYR A 715 -17.19 -21.51 41.85
C TYR A 715 -15.81 -20.84 41.66
N GLY A 716 -15.56 -19.71 42.32
CA GLY A 716 -14.29 -18.98 42.24
C GLY A 716 -14.37 -17.70 41.41
N GLN A 717 -13.20 -17.15 41.09
CA GLN A 717 -13.10 -15.92 40.31
C GLN A 717 -13.34 -16.19 38.82
N PHE A 718 -14.05 -15.29 38.14
CA PHE A 718 -14.28 -15.32 36.70
C PHE A 718 -14.29 -13.90 36.12
N TRP A 719 -14.15 -13.77 34.81
CA TRP A 719 -14.32 -12.51 34.11
C TRP A 719 -15.81 -12.30 33.79
N GLY A 720 -16.40 -11.19 34.23
CA GLY A 720 -17.75 -10.76 33.89
C GLY A 720 -17.74 -9.49 33.06
N CYS A 721 -18.63 -9.37 32.07
CA CYS A 721 -18.71 -8.16 31.24
C CYS A 721 -18.98 -6.89 32.07
N SER A 722 -18.25 -5.81 31.80
CA SER A 722 -18.47 -4.51 32.44
C SER A 722 -19.87 -3.93 32.22
N ARG A 723 -20.59 -4.37 31.17
CA ARG A 723 -21.96 -3.94 30.85
C ARG A 723 -23.06 -4.79 31.51
N TYR A 724 -22.76 -5.62 32.50
CA TYR A 724 -23.79 -6.32 33.29
C TYR A 724 -24.69 -5.31 34.03
N PRO A 725 -26.04 -5.46 34.06
CA PRO A 725 -26.84 -6.62 33.62
C PRO A 725 -27.22 -6.65 32.13
N ARG A 726 -26.95 -5.59 31.34
CA ARG A 726 -27.30 -5.51 29.90
C ARG A 726 -26.55 -6.52 29.03
N CYS A 727 -25.36 -6.95 29.45
CA CYS A 727 -24.62 -8.05 28.83
C CYS A 727 -24.19 -9.07 29.87
N LYS A 728 -24.68 -10.32 29.74
CA LYS A 728 -24.38 -11.44 30.64
C LYS A 728 -23.18 -12.29 30.17
N GLY A 729 -22.22 -11.69 29.45
CA GLY A 729 -21.03 -12.41 29.00
C GLY A 729 -20.06 -12.70 30.15
N THR A 730 -19.65 -13.97 30.28
CA THR A 730 -18.68 -14.43 31.28
C THR A 730 -17.57 -15.24 30.62
N GLN A 731 -16.41 -15.35 31.26
CA GLN A 731 -15.27 -16.15 30.82
C GLN A 731 -14.50 -16.63 32.04
N ASN A 732 -14.01 -17.87 32.02
CA ASN A 732 -13.17 -18.40 33.12
C ASN A 732 -11.82 -17.69 33.12
N ILE A 733 -11.25 -17.50 34.32
CA ILE A 733 -9.88 -16.99 34.50
C ILE A 733 -8.88 -18.07 34.15
#